data_AF-A0A523J7I2-F1
#
_entry.id   AF-A0A523J7I2-F1
#
_cell.length_a   1.000
_cell.length_b   1.000
_cell.length_c   1.000
_cell.angle_alpha   90.00
_cell.angle_beta   90.00
_cell.angle_gamma   90.00
#
_symmetry.space_group_name_H-M   'P 1'
#
loop_
_entity.id
_entity.type
_entity.pdbx_description
1 polymer ?
#
loop_
_entity_poly.entity_id
_entity_poly.type
_entity_poly.pdbx_seq_one_letter_code
_entity_poly.pdbx_strand_id
1 'polypeptide(L)'
;MAAGIPLALISAAMLLASITLVPPHARALDDPNGVLSKAEQKCVVTINKNVAAVAKAQGKTICGCIKDGAKGKLAGLTIEQCLTADNKGKVEKARTKLAGKVSSDCTGPAPGFGVDPNGIAPDALGANAIEREISLVHAIFGTDLDTSIKSSKPISKCQQDVMKQAKKCFDSKWKVFNKCKKDGLKGKLSAGQLDSARDLVRLCLQSDPNDPTTSQPDADGKIAKACDTKLLDKISSKCDGLGHVAAAFPFFDPNASLPELRDFVDAAVECEFCKLVNATDGLKHDCDLFDDGLPNGSCDCPECTLAYESDTRWLCKPGMAVNQCFVNSLDATKILPDANSTELETHVGSEDHPYDCFYVYPTVDLFGPIGNHTDFSDLSLELDPLLGQAARLNNSCRIFAPLYRQITLPSFGTPNAQELLDLAYRDVKAAWDHYLAEHNNGRNFVIMGHSQGTFMTTRLIQEEIDPSPGLRSQLIVALLIGGSVTVPQGGTVGGTFQDIPLCTSDAETGCAIAYRTYAEGFAPEGGSNAPSDPNTFDRACTNPAALAGGEGVFQGAYLPTSSNQTIFNVTPDPGYGTPFVKYEDFYAGECVKDDLNASYLEIRVPPTDPNDERENLIPFDHILFDPGFLGTHILDFHFAMGDLIELVETKAAAMP
;
A
#
# COMPACT_ATOMS: atom_id res chain seq x y z
N MET A 1 -25.64 31.36 -6.70
CA MET A 1 -25.52 30.99 -8.13
C MET A 1 -24.37 30.01 -8.23
N ALA A 2 -24.66 28.73 -8.01
CA ALA A 2 -23.67 27.67 -8.06
C ALA A 2 -23.40 27.35 -9.54
N ALA A 3 -22.15 27.51 -9.97
CA ALA A 3 -21.72 27.10 -11.30
C ALA A 3 -21.74 25.56 -11.32
N GLY A 4 -22.66 24.99 -12.10
CA GLY A 4 -22.70 23.56 -12.36
C GLY A 4 -21.40 23.13 -13.04
N ILE A 5 -20.66 22.25 -12.38
CA ILE A 5 -19.53 21.53 -12.95
C ILE A 5 -20.11 20.31 -13.67
N PRO A 6 -19.67 19.96 -14.90
CA PRO A 6 -20.31 18.91 -15.66
C PRO A 6 -19.95 17.53 -15.11
N LEU A 7 -20.99 16.72 -14.79
CA LEU A 7 -20.93 15.29 -14.43
C LEU A 7 -19.95 14.47 -15.30
N ALA A 8 -19.70 14.90 -16.55
CA ALA A 8 -18.83 14.25 -17.52
C ALA A 8 -17.36 14.10 -17.08
N LEU A 9 -16.84 14.96 -16.20
CA LEU A 9 -15.47 14.84 -15.67
C LEU A 9 -15.35 13.70 -14.64
N ILE A 10 -16.45 13.34 -13.97
CA ILE A 10 -16.48 12.26 -12.98
C ILE A 10 -16.65 10.88 -13.67
N SER A 11 -17.49 10.81 -14.71
CA SER A 11 -17.63 9.58 -15.52
C SER A 11 -16.33 9.13 -16.19
N ALA A 12 -15.48 10.06 -16.66
CA ALA A 12 -14.21 9.70 -17.31
C ALA A 12 -13.16 9.15 -16.31
N ALA A 13 -13.09 9.69 -15.09
CA ALA A 13 -12.18 9.20 -14.05
C ALA A 13 -12.61 7.84 -13.49
N MET A 14 -13.92 7.58 -13.38
CA MET A 14 -14.46 6.29 -12.92
C MET A 14 -14.47 5.19 -13.98
N LEU A 15 -14.71 5.51 -15.28
CA LEU A 15 -14.50 4.53 -16.36
C LEU A 15 -13.02 4.08 -16.44
N LEU A 16 -12.08 4.96 -16.08
CA LEU A 16 -10.65 4.67 -16.04
C LEU A 16 -10.19 3.93 -14.77
N ALA A 17 -11.03 3.81 -13.73
CA ALA A 17 -10.78 2.90 -12.61
C ALA A 17 -10.84 1.41 -13.03
N SER A 18 -11.19 1.13 -14.29
CA SER A 18 -11.05 -0.15 -14.96
C SER A 18 -9.61 -0.51 -15.36
N ILE A 19 -8.59 0.15 -14.77
CA ILE A 19 -7.24 -0.40 -14.81
C ILE A 19 -7.33 -1.73 -14.09
N THR A 20 -7.31 -2.79 -14.89
CA THR A 20 -6.87 -4.10 -14.46
C THR A 20 -5.49 -3.88 -13.85
N LEU A 21 -5.47 -3.72 -12.54
CA LEU A 21 -4.38 -4.13 -11.69
C LEU A 21 -4.24 -5.62 -11.96
N VAL A 22 -3.57 -5.93 -13.07
CA VAL A 22 -3.08 -7.26 -13.34
C VAL A 22 -2.27 -7.57 -12.10
N PRO A 23 -2.69 -8.53 -11.24
CA PRO A 23 -1.81 -8.98 -10.19
C PRO A 23 -0.50 -9.30 -10.90
N PRO A 24 0.67 -8.83 -10.41
CA PRO A 24 1.91 -9.33 -10.96
C PRO A 24 1.75 -10.83 -10.83
N HIS A 25 1.53 -11.50 -11.98
CA HIS A 25 1.32 -12.93 -11.95
C HIS A 25 2.51 -13.42 -11.16
N ALA A 26 2.24 -14.25 -10.15
CA ALA A 26 3.19 -15.22 -9.69
C ALA A 26 3.50 -16.17 -10.86
N ARG A 27 4.08 -15.63 -11.94
CA ARG A 27 5.23 -16.28 -12.54
C ARG A 27 6.23 -16.33 -11.41
N ALA A 28 6.27 -17.49 -10.76
CA ALA A 28 7.56 -18.08 -10.46
C ALA A 28 8.47 -17.68 -11.63
N LEU A 29 9.42 -16.79 -11.37
CA LEU A 29 10.47 -16.50 -12.33
C LEU A 29 11.09 -17.86 -12.57
N ASP A 30 10.82 -18.44 -13.75
CA ASP A 30 11.68 -19.45 -14.32
C ASP A 30 13.05 -18.78 -14.38
N ASP A 31 13.86 -18.93 -13.33
CA ASP A 31 15.25 -18.51 -13.29
C ASP A 31 15.95 -19.44 -14.28
N PRO A 32 16.33 -18.97 -15.48
CA PRO A 32 16.98 -19.84 -16.43
C PRO A 32 18.40 -20.09 -15.90
N ASN A 33 18.55 -21.16 -15.10
CA ASN A 33 19.83 -21.65 -14.63
C ASN A 33 20.81 -21.73 -15.81
N GLY A 34 21.90 -20.97 -15.78
CA GLY A 34 22.79 -20.92 -16.93
C GLY A 34 24.03 -20.06 -16.75
N VAL A 35 25.19 -20.64 -17.05
CA VAL A 35 26.45 -19.90 -17.12
C VAL A 35 26.37 -18.86 -18.25
N LEU A 36 26.37 -17.57 -17.89
CA LEU A 36 26.41 -16.48 -18.86
C LEU A 36 27.61 -16.60 -19.80
N SER A 37 27.40 -16.38 -21.09
CA SER A 37 28.46 -16.27 -22.09
C SER A 37 29.40 -15.10 -21.78
N LYS A 38 30.60 -15.11 -22.37
CA LYS A 38 31.56 -13.99 -22.19
C LYS A 38 30.99 -12.63 -22.62
N ALA A 39 30.07 -12.60 -23.59
CA ALA A 39 29.42 -11.38 -24.04
C ALA A 39 28.40 -10.88 -23.00
N GLU A 40 27.57 -11.77 -22.46
CA GLU A 40 26.62 -11.46 -21.40
C GLU A 40 27.35 -11.01 -20.12
N GLN A 41 28.38 -11.75 -19.68
CA GLN A 41 29.21 -11.35 -18.54
C GLN A 41 29.81 -9.95 -18.73
N LYS A 42 30.27 -9.62 -19.95
CA LYS A 42 30.80 -8.30 -20.28
C LYS A 42 29.70 -7.23 -20.18
N CYS A 43 28.51 -7.49 -20.73
CA CYS A 43 27.37 -6.59 -20.66
C CYS A 43 26.98 -6.28 -19.21
N VAL A 44 26.74 -7.32 -18.40
CA VAL A 44 26.36 -7.22 -16.98
C VAL A 44 27.36 -6.38 -16.18
N VAL A 45 28.66 -6.66 -16.32
CA VAL A 45 29.73 -5.92 -15.64
C VAL A 45 29.81 -4.47 -16.14
N THR A 46 29.56 -4.24 -17.44
CA THR A 46 29.57 -2.90 -18.03
C THR A 46 28.42 -2.05 -17.51
N ILE A 47 27.19 -2.57 -17.43
CA ILE A 47 26.02 -1.85 -16.92
C ILE A 47 26.30 -1.37 -15.49
N ASN A 48 26.56 -2.32 -14.59
CA ASN A 48 26.79 -2.06 -13.17
C ASN A 48 27.90 -1.04 -12.91
N LYS A 49 29.01 -1.15 -13.64
CA LYS A 49 30.12 -0.20 -13.54
C LYS A 49 29.73 1.22 -13.93
N ASN A 50 28.89 1.39 -14.96
CA ASN A 50 28.51 2.72 -15.44
C ASN A 50 27.31 3.29 -14.69
N VAL A 51 26.37 2.47 -14.21
CA VAL A 51 25.33 2.85 -13.24
C VAL A 51 25.98 3.41 -11.97
N ALA A 52 26.93 2.69 -11.38
CA ALA A 52 27.71 3.17 -10.23
C ALA A 52 28.48 4.48 -10.53
N ALA A 53 28.82 4.75 -11.80
CA ALA A 53 29.46 6.00 -12.19
C ALA A 53 28.47 7.17 -12.29
N VAL A 54 27.21 6.91 -12.71
CA VAL A 54 26.12 7.88 -12.70
C VAL A 54 25.76 8.24 -11.26
N ALA A 55 25.48 7.26 -10.40
CA ALA A 55 25.20 7.47 -8.97
C ALA A 55 26.32 8.30 -8.31
N LYS A 56 27.58 7.92 -8.52
CA LYS A 56 28.73 8.67 -8.02
C LYS A 56 28.83 10.10 -8.55
N ALA A 57 28.39 10.37 -9.77
CA ALA A 57 28.32 11.73 -10.31
C ALA A 57 27.21 12.52 -9.61
N GLN A 58 26.03 11.92 -9.45
CA GLN A 58 24.89 12.51 -8.76
C GLN A 58 25.22 12.83 -7.30
N GLY A 59 25.73 11.89 -6.52
CA GLY A 59 26.12 12.13 -5.12
C GLY A 59 27.17 13.24 -4.96
N LYS A 60 28.01 13.49 -5.97
CA LYS A 60 28.93 14.65 -5.97
C LYS A 60 28.21 15.97 -6.26
N THR A 61 27.20 15.95 -7.11
CA THR A 61 26.32 17.09 -7.37
C THR A 61 25.59 17.47 -6.09
N ILE A 62 24.94 16.51 -5.43
CA ILE A 62 24.23 16.67 -4.15
C ILE A 62 25.15 17.27 -3.08
N CYS A 63 26.34 16.68 -2.85
CA CYS A 63 27.32 17.24 -1.92
C CYS A 63 27.72 18.69 -2.24
N GLY A 64 27.72 19.04 -3.54
CA GLY A 64 27.94 20.41 -4.01
C GLY A 64 26.77 21.33 -3.67
N CYS A 65 25.55 20.89 -3.94
CA CYS A 65 24.32 21.62 -3.68
C CYS A 65 24.14 21.94 -2.19
N ILE A 66 24.31 20.96 -1.31
CA ILE A 66 24.26 21.18 0.15
C ILE A 66 25.30 22.21 0.59
N LYS A 67 26.54 22.07 0.11
CA LYS A 67 27.66 22.96 0.47
C LYS A 67 27.43 24.40 0.01
N ASP A 68 26.96 24.58 -1.21
CA ASP A 68 26.78 25.89 -1.82
C ASP A 68 25.45 26.52 -1.36
N GLY A 69 24.40 25.72 -1.14
CA GLY A 69 23.12 26.11 -0.56
C GLY A 69 23.24 26.63 0.87
N ALA A 70 23.94 25.91 1.74
CA ALA A 70 24.25 26.37 3.11
C ALA A 70 25.04 27.70 3.15
N LYS A 71 25.61 28.13 2.02
CA LYS A 71 26.36 29.40 1.87
C LYS A 71 25.60 30.46 1.06
N GLY A 72 24.39 30.17 0.59
CA GLY A 72 23.63 31.05 -0.31
C GLY A 72 24.31 31.27 -1.67
N LYS A 73 25.03 30.27 -2.20
CA LYS A 73 25.84 30.38 -3.43
C LYS A 73 25.24 29.67 -4.65
N LEU A 74 23.96 29.30 -4.61
CA LEU A 74 23.28 28.54 -5.66
C LEU A 74 22.77 29.39 -6.85
N ALA A 75 23.24 30.64 -6.98
CA ALA A 75 22.96 31.49 -8.14
C ALA A 75 21.46 31.61 -8.51
N GLY A 76 20.58 31.66 -7.51
CA GLY A 76 19.13 31.81 -7.68
C GLY A 76 18.33 30.50 -7.68
N LEU A 77 19.00 29.34 -7.64
CA LEU A 77 18.34 28.06 -7.42
C LEU A 77 18.17 27.77 -5.92
N THR A 78 17.13 27.03 -5.58
CA THR A 78 17.03 26.36 -4.28
C THR A 78 17.93 25.12 -4.23
N ILE A 79 18.12 24.52 -3.05
CA ILE A 79 18.88 23.28 -2.87
C ILE A 79 18.20 22.14 -3.63
N GLU A 80 16.87 22.03 -3.55
CA GLU A 80 16.08 21.04 -4.29
C GLU A 80 16.30 21.18 -5.80
N GLN A 81 16.14 22.40 -6.31
CA GLN A 81 16.38 22.67 -7.73
C GLN A 81 17.82 22.39 -8.16
N CYS A 82 18.79 22.57 -7.26
CA CYS A 82 20.19 22.29 -7.56
C CYS A 82 20.45 20.79 -7.76
N LEU A 83 19.73 19.89 -7.09
CA LEU A 83 19.99 18.44 -7.13
C LEU A 83 19.92 17.89 -8.56
N THR A 84 18.99 18.41 -9.37
CA THR A 84 18.72 17.95 -10.74
C THR A 84 19.24 18.90 -11.82
N ALA A 85 19.67 20.11 -11.48
CA ALA A 85 20.14 21.10 -12.45
C ALA A 85 21.42 20.69 -13.22
N ASP A 86 22.22 19.77 -12.68
CA ASP A 86 23.52 19.33 -13.23
C ASP A 86 24.36 20.48 -13.82
N ASN A 87 24.53 21.57 -13.06
CA ASN A 87 25.22 22.80 -13.52
C ASN A 87 26.66 22.58 -14.04
N LYS A 88 27.26 21.40 -13.81
CA LYS A 88 28.59 21.03 -14.27
C LYS A 88 28.57 19.99 -15.41
N GLY A 89 27.40 19.59 -15.89
CA GLY A 89 27.18 18.59 -16.93
C GLY A 89 27.80 17.23 -16.62
N LYS A 90 28.02 16.91 -15.33
CA LYS A 90 28.77 15.71 -14.93
C LYS A 90 27.89 14.48 -14.86
N VAL A 91 26.63 14.66 -14.48
CA VAL A 91 25.64 13.59 -14.40
C VAL A 91 25.25 13.19 -15.82
N GLU A 92 24.94 14.15 -16.67
CA GLU A 92 24.57 13.88 -18.06
C GLU A 92 25.75 13.28 -18.84
N LYS A 93 26.98 13.76 -18.62
CA LYS A 93 28.18 13.11 -19.18
C LYS A 93 28.33 11.65 -18.74
N ALA A 94 27.92 11.29 -17.52
CA ALA A 94 27.93 9.92 -17.06
C ALA A 94 26.82 9.09 -17.70
N ARG A 95 25.60 9.65 -17.86
CA ARG A 95 24.47 9.01 -18.56
C ARG A 95 24.77 8.74 -20.03
N THR A 96 25.28 9.74 -20.75
CA THR A 96 25.73 9.58 -22.14
C THR A 96 26.79 8.48 -22.26
N LYS A 97 27.70 8.39 -21.29
CA LYS A 97 28.71 7.32 -21.26
C LYS A 97 28.10 5.94 -20.96
N LEU A 98 27.12 5.86 -20.06
CA LEU A 98 26.37 4.65 -19.78
C LEU A 98 25.67 4.16 -21.06
N ALA A 99 24.88 5.03 -21.72
CA ALA A 99 24.20 4.72 -22.97
C ALA A 99 25.15 4.23 -24.07
N GLY A 100 26.25 4.96 -24.30
CA GLY A 100 27.26 4.55 -25.28
C GLY A 100 27.93 3.21 -24.95
N LYS A 101 28.09 2.88 -23.66
CA LYS A 101 28.69 1.61 -23.23
C LYS A 101 27.72 0.43 -23.28
N VAL A 102 26.46 0.65 -22.93
CA VAL A 102 25.41 -0.36 -23.11
C VAL A 102 25.27 -0.68 -24.60
N SER A 103 25.15 0.35 -25.45
CA SER A 103 25.05 0.17 -26.90
C SER A 103 26.25 -0.60 -27.50
N SER A 104 27.47 -0.40 -26.98
CA SER A 104 28.67 -1.08 -27.51
C SER A 104 28.93 -2.48 -26.93
N ASP A 105 28.57 -2.71 -25.66
CA ASP A 105 28.96 -3.93 -24.94
C ASP A 105 27.79 -4.91 -24.72
N CYS A 106 26.54 -4.48 -24.95
CA CYS A 106 25.31 -5.26 -24.78
C CYS A 106 24.57 -5.43 -26.13
N THR A 107 25.26 -5.98 -27.13
CA THR A 107 24.72 -6.13 -28.50
C THR A 107 24.04 -7.48 -28.77
N GLY A 108 24.01 -8.37 -27.78
CA GLY A 108 23.45 -9.72 -27.87
C GLY A 108 22.08 -9.83 -27.20
N PRO A 109 21.52 -11.06 -27.07
CA PRO A 109 20.34 -11.27 -26.23
C PRO A 109 20.58 -10.79 -24.80
N ALA A 110 19.51 -10.42 -24.11
CA ALA A 110 19.58 -10.04 -22.71
C ALA A 110 20.17 -11.20 -21.88
N PRO A 111 21.15 -10.94 -21.00
CA PRO A 111 21.66 -11.94 -20.06
C PRO A 111 20.52 -12.60 -19.27
N GLY A 112 20.63 -13.91 -19.02
CA GLY A 112 19.64 -14.66 -18.23
C GLY A 112 19.49 -14.21 -16.77
N PHE A 113 20.49 -13.51 -16.23
CA PHE A 113 20.41 -12.83 -14.93
C PHE A 113 21.41 -11.67 -14.84
N GLY A 114 21.27 -10.83 -13.81
CA GLY A 114 22.19 -9.74 -13.52
C GLY A 114 21.96 -8.47 -14.36
N VAL A 115 20.78 -8.36 -14.95
CA VAL A 115 20.15 -7.17 -15.55
C VAL A 115 18.64 -7.28 -15.34
N ASP A 116 17.93 -6.16 -15.41
CA ASP A 116 16.46 -6.17 -15.40
C ASP A 116 15.89 -7.01 -16.56
N PRO A 117 15.06 -8.05 -16.28
CA PRO A 117 14.43 -8.88 -17.32
C PRO A 117 13.45 -8.11 -18.21
N ASN A 118 12.92 -6.97 -17.74
CA ASN A 118 12.03 -6.10 -18.53
C ASN A 118 12.79 -5.23 -19.54
N GLY A 119 14.13 -5.22 -19.49
CA GLY A 119 14.97 -4.65 -20.53
C GLY A 119 16.12 -3.78 -20.01
N ILE A 120 17.10 -3.53 -20.88
CA ILE A 120 18.30 -2.76 -20.57
C ILE A 120 18.17 -1.35 -21.19
N ALA A 121 17.18 -0.57 -20.75
CA ALA A 121 17.01 0.80 -21.20
C ALA A 121 18.06 1.71 -20.50
N PRO A 122 19.08 2.25 -21.21
CA PRO A 122 20.15 3.00 -20.55
C PRO A 122 19.67 4.27 -19.86
N ASP A 123 18.59 4.86 -20.36
CA ASP A 123 17.96 6.03 -19.75
C ASP A 123 17.29 5.71 -18.42
N ALA A 124 16.55 4.60 -18.34
CA ALA A 124 15.94 4.13 -17.10
C ALA A 124 17.01 3.76 -16.05
N LEU A 125 18.06 3.04 -16.47
CA LEU A 125 19.20 2.72 -15.60
C LEU A 125 19.89 3.98 -15.05
N GLY A 126 20.03 5.01 -15.89
CA GLY A 126 20.58 6.30 -15.49
C GLY A 126 19.66 7.07 -14.55
N ALA A 127 18.35 7.05 -14.80
CA ALA A 127 17.33 7.70 -13.97
C ALA A 127 17.27 7.07 -12.57
N ASN A 128 17.20 5.74 -12.48
CA ASN A 128 17.20 5.02 -11.21
C ASN A 128 18.45 5.38 -10.38
N ALA A 129 19.63 5.44 -11.01
CA ALA A 129 20.87 5.82 -10.33
C ALA A 129 20.86 7.26 -9.78
N ILE A 130 20.15 8.17 -10.44
CA ILE A 130 19.99 9.55 -9.97
C ILE A 130 19.00 9.60 -8.82
N GLU A 131 17.86 8.96 -9.00
CA GLU A 131 16.76 8.92 -8.05
C GLU A 131 17.23 8.39 -6.69
N ARG A 132 17.90 7.23 -6.65
CA ARG A 132 18.33 6.62 -5.37
C ARG A 132 19.34 7.49 -4.60
N GLU A 133 20.19 8.25 -5.29
CA GLU A 133 21.07 9.23 -4.62
C GLU A 133 20.31 10.46 -4.12
N ILE A 134 19.22 10.88 -4.79
CA ILE A 134 18.32 11.93 -4.31
C ILE A 134 17.51 11.43 -3.10
N SER A 135 16.91 10.24 -3.19
CA SER A 135 16.19 9.61 -2.08
C SER A 135 17.09 9.45 -0.86
N LEU A 136 18.37 9.10 -1.03
CA LEU A 136 19.32 9.02 0.07
C LEU A 136 19.50 10.35 0.83
N VAL A 137 19.61 11.48 0.12
CA VAL A 137 19.77 12.78 0.80
C VAL A 137 18.48 13.17 1.52
N HIS A 138 17.32 12.85 0.95
CA HIS A 138 16.03 13.09 1.58
C HIS A 138 15.81 12.22 2.82
N ALA A 139 16.19 10.94 2.75
CA ALA A 139 16.12 10.01 3.87
C ALA A 139 16.95 10.50 5.07
N ILE A 140 18.11 11.13 4.83
CA ILE A 140 18.99 11.61 5.91
C ILE A 140 18.51 12.95 6.49
N PHE A 141 17.97 13.85 5.66
CA PHE A 141 17.81 15.26 6.07
C PHE A 141 16.40 15.81 6.07
N GLY A 142 15.41 15.20 5.42
CA GLY A 142 14.16 15.93 5.15
C GLY A 142 13.60 15.67 3.77
N THR A 143 12.28 15.65 3.62
CA THR A 143 11.62 15.78 2.31
C THR A 143 11.79 17.17 1.69
N ASP A 144 12.06 18.18 2.52
CA ASP A 144 12.38 19.55 2.10
C ASP A 144 13.80 19.95 2.56
N LEU A 145 14.76 19.84 1.65
CA LEU A 145 16.15 20.21 1.92
C LEU A 145 16.35 21.73 2.02
N ASP A 146 15.48 22.54 1.43
CA ASP A 146 15.58 24.00 1.47
C ASP A 146 15.38 24.53 2.88
N THR A 147 14.51 23.88 3.66
CA THR A 147 14.31 24.18 5.08
C THR A 147 15.25 23.39 5.99
N SER A 148 15.59 22.15 5.63
CA SER A 148 16.34 21.24 6.50
C SER A 148 17.85 21.51 6.52
N ILE A 149 18.44 21.91 5.40
CA ILE A 149 19.86 22.26 5.33
C ILE A 149 20.07 23.65 5.92
N LYS A 150 20.77 23.70 7.06
CA LYS A 150 20.95 24.96 7.80
C LYS A 150 22.15 25.75 7.30
N SER A 151 22.10 27.07 7.46
CA SER A 151 23.21 27.99 7.15
C SER A 151 24.18 28.20 8.33
N SER A 152 23.77 27.80 9.54
CA SER A 152 24.62 27.86 10.75
C SER A 152 25.91 27.09 10.53
N LYS A 153 27.07 27.72 10.77
CA LYS A 153 28.38 27.14 10.42
C LYS A 153 28.67 25.80 11.11
N PRO A 154 28.39 25.61 12.41
CA PRO A 154 28.53 24.29 13.05
C PRO A 154 27.60 23.23 12.45
N ILE A 155 26.30 23.52 12.34
CA ILE A 155 25.28 22.59 11.85
C ILE A 155 25.54 22.20 10.38
N SER A 156 25.71 23.21 9.51
CA SER A 156 25.98 22.99 8.09
C SER A 156 27.25 22.17 7.84
N LYS A 157 28.25 22.28 8.72
CA LYS A 157 29.51 21.52 8.60
C LYS A 157 29.32 20.06 9.00
N CYS A 158 28.50 19.78 10.01
CA CYS A 158 28.04 18.45 10.35
C CYS A 158 27.29 17.82 9.17
N GLN A 159 26.22 18.46 8.68
CA GLN A 159 25.40 17.97 7.55
C GLN A 159 26.26 17.68 6.30
N GLN A 160 27.16 18.60 5.93
CA GLN A 160 28.07 18.42 4.78
C GLN A 160 29.04 17.24 4.93
N ASP A 161 29.61 17.03 6.12
CA ASP A 161 30.59 15.96 6.32
C ASP A 161 29.95 14.60 6.48
N VAL A 162 28.75 14.52 7.10
CA VAL A 162 27.92 13.31 7.16
C VAL A 162 27.48 12.90 5.75
N MET A 163 26.86 13.79 4.97
CA MET A 163 26.44 13.46 3.60
C MET A 163 27.63 13.02 2.73
N LYS A 164 28.76 13.73 2.83
CA LYS A 164 29.97 13.37 2.08
C LYS A 164 30.51 11.99 2.46
N GLN A 165 30.27 11.54 3.69
CA GLN A 165 30.70 10.24 4.18
C GLN A 165 29.67 9.14 3.84
N ALA A 166 28.37 9.40 3.97
CA ALA A 166 27.29 8.55 3.43
C ALA A 166 27.50 8.24 1.95
N LYS A 167 27.78 9.28 1.15
CA LYS A 167 28.11 9.17 -0.28
C LYS A 167 29.37 8.32 -0.58
N LYS A 168 30.31 8.20 0.38
CA LYS A 168 31.47 7.30 0.26
C LYS A 168 31.15 5.88 0.71
N CYS A 169 30.27 5.71 1.69
CA CYS A 169 29.73 4.43 2.09
C CYS A 169 28.98 3.79 0.90
N PHE A 170 28.07 4.53 0.26
CA PHE A 170 27.36 4.10 -0.95
C PHE A 170 28.33 3.73 -2.09
N ASP A 171 29.36 4.57 -2.35
CA ASP A 171 30.43 4.27 -3.31
C ASP A 171 31.25 3.01 -2.96
N SER A 172 31.37 2.65 -1.68
CA SER A 172 32.11 1.47 -1.22
C SER A 172 31.28 0.20 -1.42
N LYS A 173 29.99 0.21 -1.06
CA LYS A 173 29.05 -0.89 -1.32
C LYS A 173 29.02 -1.27 -2.80
N TRP A 174 28.88 -0.28 -3.68
CA TRP A 174 28.98 -0.48 -5.13
C TRP A 174 30.30 -1.10 -5.60
N LYS A 175 31.44 -0.72 -5.01
CA LYS A 175 32.74 -1.29 -5.40
C LYS A 175 32.87 -2.74 -4.96
N VAL A 176 32.40 -3.06 -3.76
CA VAL A 176 32.44 -4.42 -3.21
C VAL A 176 31.49 -5.31 -4.00
N PHE A 177 30.27 -4.87 -4.26
CA PHE A 177 29.30 -5.58 -5.08
C PHE A 177 29.82 -5.85 -6.49
N ASN A 178 30.28 -4.81 -7.18
CA ASN A 178 30.83 -4.93 -8.53
C ASN A 178 32.05 -5.86 -8.60
N LYS A 179 32.85 -5.89 -7.53
CA LYS A 179 33.98 -6.83 -7.43
C LYS A 179 33.47 -8.26 -7.24
N CYS A 180 32.56 -8.48 -6.29
CA CYS A 180 31.96 -9.78 -6.03
C CYS A 180 31.31 -10.35 -7.28
N LYS A 181 30.42 -9.60 -7.93
CA LYS A 181 29.74 -9.99 -9.16
C LYS A 181 30.72 -10.35 -10.28
N LYS A 182 31.72 -9.51 -10.51
CA LYS A 182 32.75 -9.75 -11.54
C LYS A 182 33.60 -10.99 -11.24
N ASP A 183 33.91 -11.25 -9.97
CA ASP A 183 34.69 -12.42 -9.57
C ASP A 183 33.82 -13.69 -9.61
N GLY A 184 32.54 -13.62 -9.22
CA GLY A 184 31.56 -14.70 -9.30
C GLY A 184 31.28 -15.15 -10.72
N LEU A 185 31.04 -14.21 -11.64
CA LEU A 185 30.88 -14.52 -13.08
C LEU A 185 32.12 -15.18 -13.70
N LYS A 186 33.29 -15.09 -13.04
CA LYS A 186 34.54 -15.74 -13.46
C LYS A 186 34.84 -17.03 -12.70
N GLY A 187 33.91 -17.50 -11.86
CA GLY A 187 34.11 -18.68 -11.01
C GLY A 187 35.21 -18.49 -9.97
N LYS A 188 35.44 -17.26 -9.48
CA LYS A 188 36.52 -16.94 -8.53
C LYS A 188 36.04 -16.77 -7.09
N LEU A 189 34.75 -16.94 -6.82
CA LEU A 189 34.23 -16.89 -5.45
C LEU A 189 34.46 -18.25 -4.80
N SER A 190 35.03 -18.25 -3.60
CA SER A 190 35.18 -19.45 -2.78
C SER A 190 33.85 -19.93 -2.18
N ALA A 191 32.86 -19.04 -2.08
CA ALA A 191 31.57 -19.28 -1.44
C ALA A 191 30.55 -20.00 -2.34
N GLY A 192 30.82 -20.15 -3.64
CA GLY A 192 29.93 -20.85 -4.57
C GLY A 192 30.05 -20.37 -6.02
N GLN A 193 29.31 -21.03 -6.89
CA GLN A 193 29.13 -20.63 -8.28
C GLN A 193 28.03 -19.58 -8.40
N LEU A 194 28.19 -18.62 -9.31
CA LEU A 194 27.22 -17.56 -9.57
C LEU A 194 26.65 -17.77 -10.98
N ASP A 195 25.48 -18.40 -11.05
CA ASP A 195 24.78 -18.76 -12.30
C ASP A 195 23.28 -18.47 -12.30
N SER A 196 22.81 -17.70 -11.31
CA SER A 196 21.42 -17.29 -11.16
C SER A 196 21.28 -15.90 -10.51
N ALA A 197 20.09 -15.29 -10.59
CA ALA A 197 19.79 -14.05 -9.87
C ALA A 197 19.80 -14.29 -8.35
N ARG A 198 19.33 -15.45 -7.91
CA ARG A 198 19.36 -15.88 -6.51
C ARG A 198 20.78 -15.95 -5.96
N ASP A 199 21.72 -16.51 -6.72
CA ASP A 199 23.13 -16.56 -6.30
C ASP A 199 23.78 -15.19 -6.25
N LEU A 200 23.34 -14.24 -7.08
CA LEU A 200 23.83 -12.86 -7.00
C LEU A 200 23.46 -12.21 -5.66
N VAL A 201 22.22 -12.41 -5.20
CA VAL A 201 21.78 -11.97 -3.87
C VAL A 201 22.59 -12.70 -2.80
N ARG A 202 22.54 -14.03 -2.82
CA ARG A 202 23.12 -14.90 -1.80
C ARG A 202 24.62 -14.73 -1.61
N LEU A 203 25.38 -14.53 -2.70
CA LEU A 203 26.85 -14.49 -2.65
C LEU A 203 27.41 -13.08 -2.55
N CYS A 204 26.67 -12.04 -2.97
CA CYS A 204 27.19 -10.69 -3.09
C CYS A 204 26.43 -9.62 -2.30
N LEU A 205 25.27 -9.95 -1.73
CA LEU A 205 24.48 -9.06 -0.87
C LEU A 205 24.28 -9.62 0.55
N GLN A 206 24.50 -10.92 0.79
CA GLN A 206 24.35 -11.54 2.12
C GLN A 206 25.68 -12.09 2.65
N SER A 207 26.09 -11.68 3.85
CA SER A 207 27.33 -12.18 4.48
C SER A 207 27.22 -13.61 4.98
N ASP A 208 26.02 -14.05 5.36
CA ASP A 208 25.66 -15.46 5.43
C ASP A 208 24.67 -15.78 4.29
N PRO A 209 25.08 -16.60 3.31
CA PRO A 209 24.22 -17.12 2.25
C PRO A 209 22.90 -17.79 2.66
N ASN A 210 22.72 -18.12 3.94
CA ASN A 210 21.53 -18.80 4.45
C ASN A 210 20.68 -17.89 5.36
N ASP A 211 21.13 -16.67 5.61
CA ASP A 211 20.43 -15.71 6.46
C ASP A 211 20.17 -14.42 5.69
N PRO A 212 18.91 -14.18 5.27
CA PRO A 212 18.56 -13.05 4.43
C PRO A 212 18.64 -11.71 5.15
N THR A 213 18.79 -11.68 6.48
CA THR A 213 18.94 -10.45 7.26
C THR A 213 20.41 -10.01 7.38
N THR A 214 21.34 -10.72 6.75
CA THR A 214 22.76 -10.40 6.88
C THR A 214 23.22 -9.40 5.84
N SER A 215 23.97 -8.38 6.30
CA SER A 215 24.55 -7.33 5.45
C SER A 215 25.50 -7.84 4.37
N GLN A 216 25.83 -6.97 3.41
CA GLN A 216 26.75 -7.27 2.31
C GLN A 216 28.10 -7.86 2.77
N PRO A 217 28.62 -8.94 2.13
CA PRO A 217 29.96 -9.46 2.41
C PRO A 217 31.05 -8.40 2.27
N ASP A 218 31.84 -8.19 3.32
CA ASP A 218 32.92 -7.20 3.34
C ASP A 218 34.28 -7.78 3.75
N ALA A 219 34.74 -8.81 3.03
CA ALA A 219 35.99 -9.51 3.34
C ALA A 219 37.23 -8.60 3.42
N ASP A 220 37.23 -7.47 2.70
CA ASP A 220 38.33 -6.48 2.71
C ASP A 220 38.14 -5.37 3.77
N GLY A 221 37.03 -5.38 4.54
CA GLY A 221 36.68 -4.36 5.52
C GLY A 221 36.46 -2.96 4.95
N LYS A 222 36.09 -2.85 3.66
CA LYS A 222 35.94 -1.55 2.95
C LYS A 222 34.60 -0.88 3.22
N ILE A 223 33.53 -1.66 3.39
CA ILE A 223 32.21 -1.19 3.78
C ILE A 223 32.27 -0.77 5.24
N ALA A 224 32.67 -1.66 6.15
CA ALA A 224 32.82 -1.36 7.59
C ALA A 224 33.69 -0.11 7.81
N LYS A 225 34.83 0.00 7.12
CA LYS A 225 35.66 1.22 7.22
C LYS A 225 34.95 2.50 6.77
N ALA A 226 34.11 2.45 5.74
CA ALA A 226 33.46 3.62 5.16
C ALA A 226 32.16 4.01 5.84
N CYS A 227 31.37 3.00 6.22
CA CYS A 227 29.99 3.08 6.69
C CYS A 227 29.90 3.08 8.22
N ASP A 228 30.83 2.40 8.89
CA ASP A 228 30.93 2.40 10.35
C ASP A 228 32.02 3.39 10.80
N THR A 229 33.29 2.95 10.75
CA THR A 229 34.39 3.67 11.41
C THR A 229 34.54 5.12 10.94
N LYS A 230 34.58 5.35 9.62
CA LYS A 230 34.76 6.70 9.07
C LYS A 230 33.52 7.57 9.18
N LEU A 231 32.33 6.98 9.25
CA LEU A 231 31.08 7.72 9.43
C LEU A 231 30.97 8.20 10.87
N LEU A 232 31.17 7.31 11.84
CA LEU A 232 31.21 7.67 13.25
C LEU A 232 32.30 8.68 13.58
N ASP A 233 33.50 8.55 12.99
CA ASP A 233 34.57 9.56 13.08
C ASP A 233 34.09 10.95 12.64
N LYS A 234 33.29 11.02 11.57
CA LYS A 234 32.81 12.29 11.01
C LYS A 234 31.68 12.87 11.85
N ILE A 235 30.75 12.04 12.29
CA ILE A 235 29.68 12.44 13.20
C ILE A 235 30.29 12.98 14.49
N SER A 236 31.15 12.20 15.16
CA SER A 236 31.79 12.61 16.41
C SER A 236 32.63 13.88 16.28
N SER A 237 33.36 14.05 15.18
CA SER A 237 34.23 15.23 15.01
C SER A 237 33.52 16.50 14.51
N LYS A 238 32.25 16.43 14.09
CA LYS A 238 31.55 17.55 13.43
C LYS A 238 30.19 17.86 14.04
N CYS A 239 29.53 16.86 14.62
CA CYS A 239 28.18 16.95 15.14
C CYS A 239 28.15 16.96 16.67
N ASP A 240 29.25 16.57 17.33
CA ASP A 240 29.38 16.68 18.77
C ASP A 240 29.33 18.15 19.24
N GLY A 241 28.70 18.39 20.39
CA GLY A 241 28.55 19.71 20.98
C GLY A 241 27.57 20.67 20.29
N LEU A 242 26.72 20.19 19.35
CA LEU A 242 25.70 21.02 18.69
C LEU A 242 24.51 21.41 19.58
N GLY A 243 24.42 20.89 20.81
CA GLY A 243 23.33 21.15 21.76
C GLY A 243 22.03 20.40 21.44
N HIS A 244 21.73 20.19 20.15
CA HIS A 244 20.63 19.35 19.68
C HIS A 244 20.93 18.79 18.28
N VAL A 245 21.26 17.50 18.18
CA VAL A 245 21.62 16.86 16.90
C VAL A 245 20.43 16.83 15.93
N ALA A 246 19.19 16.74 16.44
CA ALA A 246 18.01 16.81 15.58
C ALA A 246 17.84 18.16 14.84
N ALA A 247 18.50 19.23 15.29
CA ALA A 247 18.50 20.49 14.53
C ALA A 247 19.29 20.39 13.21
N ALA A 248 20.17 19.39 13.10
CA ALA A 248 20.91 19.04 11.89
C ALA A 248 20.26 17.89 11.10
N PHE A 249 19.48 17.04 11.78
CA PHE A 249 18.82 15.86 11.23
C PHE A 249 17.39 15.82 11.77
N PRO A 250 16.43 16.47 11.10
CA PRO A 250 15.04 16.60 11.57
C PRO A 250 14.36 15.27 11.91
N PHE A 251 14.77 14.19 11.23
CA PHE A 251 14.24 12.84 11.35
C PHE A 251 14.98 11.94 12.34
N PHE A 252 16.02 12.47 12.99
CA PHE A 252 16.77 11.72 13.98
C PHE A 252 16.19 11.97 15.37
N ASP A 253 15.99 10.90 16.15
CA ASP A 253 15.49 11.00 17.53
C ASP A 253 16.38 11.99 18.32
N PRO A 254 15.80 13.08 18.88
CA PRO A 254 16.54 14.06 19.64
C PRO A 254 17.26 13.48 20.88
N ASN A 255 16.83 12.32 21.37
CA ASN A 255 17.41 11.65 22.53
C ASN A 255 18.45 10.59 22.16
N ALA A 256 18.58 10.25 20.87
CA ALA A 256 19.48 9.21 20.41
C ALA A 256 20.96 9.70 20.37
N SER A 257 21.85 8.75 20.58
CA SER A 257 23.29 8.91 20.67
C SER A 257 23.95 9.06 19.29
N LEU A 258 25.20 9.54 19.26
CA LEU A 258 25.95 9.68 18.00
C LEU A 258 26.20 8.35 17.25
N PRO A 259 26.42 7.21 17.94
CA PRO A 259 26.39 5.89 17.30
C PRO A 259 25.05 5.56 16.64
N GLU A 260 23.93 5.86 17.29
CA GLU A 260 22.60 5.64 16.69
C GLU A 260 22.38 6.52 15.46
N LEU A 261 22.93 7.75 15.42
CA LEU A 261 22.94 8.57 14.20
C LEU A 261 23.79 7.92 13.09
N ARG A 262 24.89 7.25 13.44
CA ARG A 262 25.67 6.50 12.46
C ARG A 262 24.82 5.36 11.89
N ASP A 263 24.18 4.60 12.75
CA ASP A 263 23.36 3.45 12.36
C ASP A 263 22.21 3.90 11.45
N PHE A 264 21.51 4.98 11.81
CA PHE A 264 20.48 5.62 10.96
C PHE A 264 20.98 6.00 9.56
N VAL A 265 22.16 6.63 9.47
CA VAL A 265 22.72 7.04 8.17
C VAL A 265 23.22 5.83 7.37
N ASP A 266 23.73 4.79 8.03
CA ASP A 266 24.16 3.54 7.37
C ASP A 266 22.95 2.79 6.80
N ALA A 267 21.89 2.64 7.60
CA ALA A 267 20.59 2.10 7.18
C ALA A 267 20.07 2.79 5.91
N ALA A 268 19.97 4.13 5.92
CA ALA A 268 19.53 4.89 4.74
C ALA A 268 20.41 4.62 3.50
N VAL A 269 21.73 4.47 3.69
CA VAL A 269 22.65 4.12 2.59
C VAL A 269 22.43 2.70 2.09
N GLU A 270 22.20 1.75 2.99
CA GLU A 270 21.96 0.34 2.67
C GLU A 270 20.65 0.16 1.89
N CYS A 271 19.56 0.80 2.33
CA CYS A 271 18.26 0.82 1.66
C CYS A 271 18.36 1.28 0.19
N GLU A 272 18.91 2.47 -0.01
CA GLU A 272 19.01 3.08 -1.34
C GLU A 272 20.00 2.34 -2.24
N PHE A 273 21.03 1.72 -1.65
CA PHE A 273 21.95 0.86 -2.37
C PHE A 273 21.25 -0.42 -2.84
N CYS A 274 20.52 -1.10 -1.96
CA CYS A 274 19.78 -2.31 -2.27
C CYS A 274 18.77 -2.06 -3.40
N LYS A 275 17.95 -1.00 -3.29
CA LYS A 275 16.97 -0.64 -4.32
C LYS A 275 17.62 -0.38 -5.68
N LEU A 276 18.75 0.32 -5.70
CA LEU A 276 19.44 0.57 -6.96
C LEU A 276 19.96 -0.72 -7.58
N VAL A 277 20.49 -1.65 -6.76
CA VAL A 277 20.96 -2.96 -7.24
C VAL A 277 19.78 -3.79 -7.76
N ASN A 278 18.65 -3.84 -7.05
CA ASN A 278 17.43 -4.51 -7.51
C ASN A 278 17.00 -4.01 -8.89
N ALA A 279 16.86 -2.69 -9.04
CA ALA A 279 16.46 -2.08 -10.30
C ALA A 279 17.50 -2.27 -11.42
N THR A 280 18.79 -2.34 -11.08
CA THR A 280 19.86 -2.52 -12.08
C THR A 280 19.97 -3.96 -12.56
N ASP A 281 19.79 -4.91 -11.65
CA ASP A 281 20.11 -6.32 -11.86
C ASP A 281 18.90 -7.24 -11.95
N GLY A 282 17.69 -6.68 -11.89
CA GLY A 282 16.44 -7.43 -11.96
C GLY A 282 16.20 -8.30 -10.74
N LEU A 283 16.68 -7.87 -9.57
CA LEU A 283 16.56 -8.63 -8.33
C LEU A 283 15.27 -8.25 -7.59
N LYS A 284 14.71 -9.22 -6.88
CA LYS A 284 13.58 -9.05 -5.96
C LYS A 284 14.04 -9.22 -4.52
N HIS A 285 15.18 -8.61 -4.20
CA HIS A 285 15.70 -8.68 -2.85
C HIS A 285 14.86 -7.77 -1.96
N ASP A 286 14.40 -8.28 -0.83
CA ASP A 286 13.78 -7.44 0.17
C ASP A 286 14.83 -6.49 0.75
N CYS A 287 14.66 -5.20 0.51
CA CYS A 287 15.62 -4.19 0.95
C CYS A 287 15.41 -3.80 2.41
N ASP A 288 14.23 -4.06 2.99
CA ASP A 288 13.91 -3.71 4.38
C ASP A 288 14.69 -4.60 5.36
N LEU A 289 15.00 -5.85 4.96
CA LEU A 289 15.86 -6.76 5.73
C LEU A 289 17.27 -6.23 6.01
N PHE A 290 17.64 -5.09 5.44
CA PHE A 290 18.99 -4.50 5.49
C PHE A 290 19.11 -3.24 6.35
N ASP A 291 18.01 -2.66 6.86
CA ASP A 291 18.11 -1.59 7.85
C ASP A 291 17.92 -2.06 9.30
N ASP A 292 16.77 -2.65 9.64
CA ASP A 292 16.41 -3.11 10.98
C ASP A 292 16.31 -4.66 11.06
N GLY A 293 16.45 -5.34 9.92
CA GLY A 293 16.36 -6.80 9.82
C GLY A 293 14.92 -7.33 9.73
N LEU A 294 13.93 -6.45 9.52
CA LEU A 294 12.51 -6.78 9.40
C LEU A 294 11.99 -6.44 7.99
N PRO A 295 11.10 -7.27 7.41
CA PRO A 295 10.49 -7.01 6.11
C PRO A 295 9.26 -6.09 6.25
N ASN A 296 9.44 -4.85 6.69
CA ASN A 296 8.35 -3.94 7.12
C ASN A 296 8.19 -2.65 6.27
N GLY A 297 8.91 -2.49 5.17
CA GLY A 297 8.85 -1.28 4.33
C GLY A 297 9.70 -0.09 4.84
N SER A 298 10.51 -0.26 5.89
CA SER A 298 11.39 0.76 6.48
C SER A 298 12.37 1.38 5.47
N CYS A 299 12.89 0.57 4.55
CA CYS A 299 13.81 1.03 3.52
C CYS A 299 13.13 1.84 2.41
N ASP A 300 11.79 1.87 2.37
CA ASP A 300 10.98 2.81 1.59
C ASP A 300 10.90 4.24 2.17
N CYS A 301 11.60 4.44 3.29
CA CYS A 301 11.86 5.64 4.09
C CYS A 301 11.10 5.62 5.44
N PRO A 302 11.76 5.91 6.57
CA PRO A 302 11.14 5.84 7.90
C PRO A 302 9.97 6.81 8.14
N GLU A 303 9.81 7.85 7.30
CA GLU A 303 8.63 8.73 7.26
C GLU A 303 7.73 8.48 6.02
N CYS A 304 8.03 7.43 5.26
CA CYS A 304 7.26 6.98 4.12
C CYS A 304 6.28 5.87 4.49
N THR A 305 6.17 5.53 5.78
CA THR A 305 5.02 4.88 6.39
C THR A 305 4.53 5.74 7.55
N LEU A 306 3.23 5.71 7.82
CA LEU A 306 2.68 6.40 8.99
C LEU A 306 3.08 5.69 10.30
N ALA A 307 3.34 6.46 11.35
CA ALA A 307 3.72 5.97 12.68
C ALA A 307 2.53 5.34 13.45
N TYR A 308 2.29 4.04 13.25
CA TYR A 308 1.12 3.32 13.82
C TYR A 308 1.23 3.00 15.31
N GLU A 309 2.37 3.23 15.95
CA GLU A 309 2.50 3.28 17.40
C GLU A 309 1.73 4.47 18.01
N SER A 310 1.45 5.51 17.20
CA SER A 310 0.66 6.67 17.62
C SER A 310 -0.84 6.42 17.44
N ASP A 311 -1.61 6.65 18.51
CA ASP A 311 -3.08 6.62 18.45
C ASP A 311 -3.66 7.59 17.41
N THR A 312 -2.94 8.66 17.05
CA THR A 312 -3.37 9.61 16.00
C THR A 312 -3.33 9.04 14.58
N ARG A 313 -2.90 7.79 14.40
CA ARG A 313 -2.93 7.05 13.13
C ARG A 313 -4.04 6.00 13.06
N TRP A 314 -4.96 6.03 14.01
CA TRP A 314 -6.10 5.10 14.04
C TRP A 314 -7.39 5.89 14.14
N LEU A 315 -8.41 5.45 13.41
CA LEU A 315 -9.79 5.85 13.64
C LEU A 315 -10.34 5.10 14.87
N CYS A 316 -10.07 3.80 14.91
CA CYS A 316 -10.43 2.91 16.02
C CYS A 316 -9.28 1.97 16.34
N LYS A 317 -8.97 1.86 17.63
CA LYS A 317 -8.06 0.87 18.20
C LYS A 317 -8.38 0.77 19.70
N PRO A 318 -8.50 -0.43 20.29
CA PRO A 318 -8.75 -0.58 21.73
C PRO A 318 -7.75 0.19 22.59
N GLY A 319 -8.23 0.85 23.64
CA GLY A 319 -7.39 1.60 24.58
C GLY A 319 -7.02 3.03 24.15
N MET A 320 -7.50 3.50 22.99
CA MET A 320 -7.35 4.90 22.59
C MET A 320 -8.13 5.85 23.50
N ALA A 321 -7.60 7.06 23.71
CA ALA A 321 -8.30 8.10 24.47
C ALA A 321 -9.59 8.60 23.79
N VAL A 322 -9.59 8.67 22.45
CA VAL A 322 -10.75 9.03 21.63
C VAL A 322 -10.90 7.97 20.54
N ASN A 323 -11.65 6.92 20.83
CA ASN A 323 -11.94 5.85 19.89
C ASN A 323 -13.22 6.18 19.09
N GLN A 324 -13.10 6.43 17.79
CA GLN A 324 -14.22 6.89 16.96
C GLN A 324 -15.37 5.88 16.87
N CYS A 325 -15.10 4.60 17.12
CA CYS A 325 -16.12 3.55 17.15
C CYS A 325 -17.02 3.64 18.40
N PHE A 326 -16.66 4.42 19.44
CA PHE A 326 -17.38 4.48 20.70
C PHE A 326 -17.87 5.88 21.10
N VAL A 327 -17.24 6.94 20.56
CA VAL A 327 -17.66 8.33 20.86
C VAL A 327 -18.80 8.83 19.97
N ASN A 328 -19.10 8.12 18.88
CA ASN A 328 -20.19 8.42 17.96
C ASN A 328 -21.37 7.47 18.22
N SER A 329 -22.61 7.98 18.14
CA SER A 329 -23.79 7.12 18.23
C SER A 329 -23.91 6.25 16.98
N LEU A 330 -24.29 4.99 17.18
CA LEU A 330 -24.64 4.05 16.12
C LEU A 330 -26.12 3.63 16.23
N ASP A 331 -26.92 4.35 17.01
CA ASP A 331 -28.34 4.06 17.20
C ASP A 331 -29.08 4.12 15.86
N ALA A 332 -30.10 3.28 15.72
CA ALA A 332 -30.93 3.22 14.54
C ALA A 332 -32.41 3.41 14.89
N THR A 333 -33.14 4.10 14.01
CA THR A 333 -34.60 4.07 14.04
C THR A 333 -35.06 2.95 13.12
N LYS A 334 -35.60 1.87 13.69
CA LYS A 334 -36.21 0.78 12.96
C LYS A 334 -37.60 1.18 12.49
N ILE A 335 -37.84 1.10 11.18
CA ILE A 335 -39.17 1.34 10.60
C ILE A 335 -39.92 0.01 10.57
N LEU A 336 -41.11 0.00 11.18
CA LEU A 336 -41.94 -1.18 11.28
C LEU A 336 -42.82 -1.35 10.01
N PRO A 337 -43.30 -2.58 9.72
CA PRO A 337 -44.06 -2.86 8.51
C PRO A 337 -45.29 -1.97 8.27
N ASP A 338 -45.89 -1.36 9.30
CA ASP A 338 -47.04 -0.45 9.12
C ASP A 338 -46.67 0.97 8.63
N ALA A 339 -45.38 1.21 8.36
CA ALA A 339 -44.75 2.47 7.92
C ALA A 339 -44.94 3.70 8.82
N ASN A 340 -45.88 3.65 9.77
CA ASN A 340 -46.29 4.76 10.62
C ASN A 340 -45.74 4.63 12.05
N SER A 341 -45.20 3.46 12.41
CA SER A 341 -44.57 3.22 13.69
C SER A 341 -43.07 2.95 13.55
N THR A 342 -42.32 3.37 14.58
CA THR A 342 -40.88 3.21 14.67
C THR A 342 -40.46 2.69 16.03
N GLU A 343 -39.32 2.00 16.06
CA GLU A 343 -38.68 1.52 17.27
C GLU A 343 -37.23 2.05 17.33
N LEU A 344 -36.81 2.55 18.49
CA LEU A 344 -35.41 2.90 18.70
C LEU A 344 -34.61 1.63 18.98
N GLU A 345 -33.63 1.34 18.13
CA GLU A 345 -32.63 0.32 18.35
C GLU A 345 -31.36 1.00 18.91
N THR A 346 -31.11 0.81 20.20
CA THR A 346 -29.89 1.32 20.84
C THR A 346 -28.70 0.41 20.54
N HIS A 347 -27.60 0.98 20.10
CA HIS A 347 -26.37 0.25 19.85
C HIS A 347 -25.49 0.16 21.10
N VAL A 348 -24.99 -1.05 21.41
CA VAL A 348 -24.08 -1.28 22.54
C VAL A 348 -22.87 -2.04 22.05
N GLY A 349 -21.70 -1.37 22.07
CA GLY A 349 -20.41 -1.97 21.75
C GLY A 349 -19.55 -2.27 22.98
N SER A 350 -18.46 -3.00 22.79
CA SER A 350 -17.42 -3.26 23.79
C SER A 350 -16.03 -3.22 23.14
N GLU A 351 -15.01 -2.74 23.86
CA GLU A 351 -13.61 -2.90 23.45
C GLU A 351 -13.01 -4.26 23.85
N ASP A 352 -13.74 -5.02 24.67
CA ASP A 352 -13.36 -6.36 25.11
C ASP A 352 -14.18 -7.41 24.35
N HIS A 353 -13.52 -8.06 23.40
CA HIS A 353 -14.04 -9.14 22.56
C HIS A 353 -12.97 -10.21 22.34
N PRO A 354 -13.34 -11.46 22.05
CA PRO A 354 -12.39 -12.56 21.90
C PRO A 354 -11.57 -12.48 20.60
N TYR A 355 -12.07 -11.82 19.56
CA TYR A 355 -11.43 -11.70 18.25
C TYR A 355 -11.44 -10.26 17.73
N ASP A 356 -10.71 -10.03 16.65
CA ASP A 356 -10.37 -8.71 16.12
C ASP A 356 -10.97 -8.50 14.73
N CYS A 357 -11.30 -7.26 14.39
CA CYS A 357 -11.65 -6.85 13.03
C CYS A 357 -10.67 -5.78 12.55
N PHE A 358 -9.94 -6.06 11.48
CA PHE A 358 -9.02 -5.13 10.85
C PHE A 358 -9.69 -4.54 9.59
N TYR A 359 -10.08 -3.26 9.68
CA TYR A 359 -10.88 -2.58 8.66
C TYR A 359 -10.10 -1.49 7.94
N VAL A 360 -10.08 -1.54 6.61
CA VAL A 360 -9.49 -0.51 5.74
C VAL A 360 -10.60 0.21 4.98
N TYR A 361 -10.73 1.51 5.24
CA TYR A 361 -11.78 2.36 4.68
C TYR A 361 -11.54 2.70 3.19
N PRO A 362 -12.56 3.17 2.43
CA PRO A 362 -12.44 3.49 1.01
C PRO A 362 -11.80 4.86 0.75
N THR A 363 -11.71 5.27 -0.52
CA THR A 363 -11.40 6.67 -0.87
C THR A 363 -12.46 7.60 -0.32
N VAL A 364 -12.03 8.59 0.46
CA VAL A 364 -12.90 9.64 1.00
C VAL A 364 -12.70 10.98 0.28
N ASP A 365 -11.52 11.22 -0.30
CA ASP A 365 -11.24 12.40 -1.12
C ASP A 365 -11.80 12.23 -2.54
N LEU A 366 -13.09 12.49 -2.71
CA LEU A 366 -13.75 12.41 -4.01
C LEU A 366 -13.34 13.53 -4.98
N PHE A 367 -12.84 14.63 -4.43
CA PHE A 367 -12.42 15.81 -5.17
C PHE A 367 -11.06 16.29 -4.65
N GLY A 368 -10.35 17.07 -5.46
CA GLY A 368 -9.09 17.68 -5.06
C GLY A 368 -7.93 17.32 -6.00
N PRO A 369 -6.69 17.63 -5.59
CA PRO A 369 -5.52 17.33 -6.39
C PRO A 369 -5.31 15.81 -6.53
N ILE A 370 -4.70 15.41 -7.64
CA ILE A 370 -4.17 14.05 -7.82
C ILE A 370 -3.05 13.83 -6.79
N GLY A 371 -3.10 12.70 -6.11
CA GLY A 371 -2.11 12.30 -5.10
C GLY A 371 -2.71 11.41 -4.02
N ASN A 372 -1.93 11.22 -2.96
CA ASN A 372 -2.38 10.58 -1.74
C ASN A 372 -2.87 11.63 -0.73
N HIS A 373 -3.86 11.28 0.07
CA HIS A 373 -4.29 12.01 1.25
C HIS A 373 -3.12 12.12 2.23
N THR A 374 -2.89 13.30 2.81
CA THR A 374 -1.75 13.53 3.72
C THR A 374 -2.12 14.32 4.97
N ASP A 375 -3.35 14.84 5.07
CA ASP A 375 -3.79 15.70 6.16
C ASP A 375 -4.88 15.05 7.00
N PHE A 376 -4.44 14.37 8.06
CA PHE A 376 -5.32 13.67 9.00
C PHE A 376 -5.82 14.57 10.15
N SER A 377 -5.83 15.90 9.98
CA SER A 377 -6.28 16.82 11.05
C SER A 377 -7.80 16.94 11.13
N ASP A 378 -8.50 16.69 10.03
CA ASP A 378 -9.95 16.59 9.94
C ASP A 378 -10.31 15.17 9.52
N LEU A 379 -11.06 14.47 10.37
CA LEU A 379 -11.45 13.07 10.14
C LEU A 379 -12.91 12.95 9.66
N SER A 380 -13.59 14.07 9.40
CA SER A 380 -15.04 14.08 9.12
C SER A 380 -15.41 13.20 7.92
N LEU A 381 -14.56 13.12 6.91
CA LEU A 381 -14.83 12.31 5.71
C LEU A 381 -14.55 10.82 5.95
N GLU A 382 -13.56 10.48 6.78
CA GLU A 382 -13.23 9.12 7.22
C GLU A 382 -14.27 8.53 8.18
N LEU A 383 -14.94 9.37 8.96
CA LEU A 383 -15.99 8.94 9.87
C LEU A 383 -17.21 8.35 9.15
N ASP A 384 -17.58 8.89 7.99
CA ASP A 384 -18.73 8.40 7.22
C ASP A 384 -18.64 6.89 6.90
N PRO A 385 -17.60 6.39 6.22
CA PRO A 385 -17.47 4.95 5.96
C PRO A 385 -17.18 4.15 7.24
N LEU A 386 -16.43 4.70 8.20
CA LEU A 386 -16.18 4.00 9.47
C LEU A 386 -17.48 3.64 10.18
N LEU A 387 -18.35 4.62 10.38
CA LEU A 387 -19.61 4.44 11.11
C LEU A 387 -20.60 3.59 10.30
N GLY A 388 -20.64 3.77 8.98
CA GLY A 388 -21.55 3.04 8.10
C GLY A 388 -21.15 1.60 7.78
N GLN A 389 -19.86 1.25 7.86
CA GLN A 389 -19.34 -0.03 7.34
C GLN A 389 -18.71 -0.93 8.41
N ALA A 390 -18.11 -0.38 9.48
CA ALA A 390 -17.28 -1.17 10.39
C ALA A 390 -17.61 -0.99 11.88
N ALA A 391 -17.90 0.24 12.31
CA ALA A 391 -18.02 0.55 13.74
C ALA A 391 -19.13 -0.27 14.44
N ARG A 392 -20.19 -0.65 13.71
CA ARG A 392 -21.27 -1.47 14.25
C ARG A 392 -20.81 -2.87 14.69
N LEU A 393 -19.76 -3.43 14.08
CA LEU A 393 -19.19 -4.72 14.51
C LEU A 393 -18.46 -4.64 15.86
N ASN A 394 -18.34 -3.46 16.48
CA ASN A 394 -17.78 -3.34 17.82
C ASN A 394 -18.66 -3.97 18.92
N ASN A 395 -19.83 -4.52 18.57
CA ASN A 395 -20.63 -5.40 19.43
C ASN A 395 -20.11 -6.85 19.41
N SER A 396 -19.25 -7.23 18.46
CA SER A 396 -18.77 -8.61 18.27
C SER A 396 -17.23 -8.74 18.26
N CYS A 397 -16.50 -7.74 17.77
CA CYS A 397 -15.03 -7.77 17.66
C CYS A 397 -14.36 -6.47 18.10
N ARG A 398 -13.07 -6.56 18.46
CA ARG A 398 -12.23 -5.38 18.69
C ARG A 398 -11.86 -4.75 17.35
N ILE A 399 -12.27 -3.50 17.11
CA ILE A 399 -12.02 -2.83 15.82
C ILE A 399 -10.65 -2.18 15.78
N PHE A 400 -9.89 -2.48 14.73
CA PHE A 400 -8.65 -1.83 14.32
C PHE A 400 -8.86 -1.20 12.94
N ALA A 401 -8.89 0.12 12.87
CA ALA A 401 -9.14 0.87 11.65
C ALA A 401 -8.04 1.93 11.45
N PRO A 402 -6.96 1.64 10.70
CA PRO A 402 -5.87 2.58 10.52
C PRO A 402 -6.24 3.73 9.56
N LEU A 403 -5.73 4.92 9.86
CA LEU A 403 -5.62 6.00 8.88
C LEU A 403 -4.49 5.66 7.92
N TYR A 404 -4.73 5.78 6.62
CA TYR A 404 -3.71 5.52 5.60
C TYR A 404 -3.78 6.57 4.51
N ARG A 405 -2.69 6.79 3.77
CA ARG A 405 -2.66 7.80 2.71
C ARG A 405 -3.37 7.28 1.46
N GLN A 406 -4.69 7.14 1.53
CA GLN A 406 -5.56 6.76 0.42
C GLN A 406 -5.37 7.67 -0.79
N ILE A 407 -5.54 7.14 -2.01
CA ILE A 407 -5.45 7.98 -3.23
C ILE A 407 -6.77 8.69 -3.51
N THR A 408 -6.69 9.96 -3.86
CA THR A 408 -7.88 10.76 -4.22
C THR A 408 -8.57 10.17 -5.46
N LEU A 409 -9.89 10.32 -5.58
CA LEU A 409 -10.66 9.74 -6.68
C LEU A 409 -10.12 10.10 -8.08
N PRO A 410 -9.69 11.36 -8.37
CA PRO A 410 -9.08 11.70 -9.66
C PRO A 410 -7.78 10.94 -9.97
N SER A 411 -7.10 10.41 -8.95
CA SER A 411 -5.81 9.71 -9.09
C SER A 411 -5.93 8.33 -9.73
N PHE A 412 -7.10 7.69 -9.68
CA PHE A 412 -7.29 6.38 -10.33
C PHE A 412 -7.10 6.43 -11.85
N GLY A 413 -7.38 7.57 -12.48
CA GLY A 413 -7.27 7.74 -13.93
C GLY A 413 -5.89 8.17 -14.44
N THR A 414 -4.86 8.23 -13.58
CA THR A 414 -3.56 8.82 -13.94
C THR A 414 -2.50 7.76 -14.23
N PRO A 415 -1.46 8.07 -15.04
CA PRO A 415 -0.38 7.11 -15.33
C PRO A 415 0.40 6.63 -14.10
N ASN A 416 0.40 7.41 -13.01
CA ASN A 416 1.08 7.09 -11.76
C ASN A 416 0.16 6.50 -10.68
N ALA A 417 -1.09 6.12 -11.02
CA ALA A 417 -2.05 5.56 -10.07
C ALA A 417 -1.45 4.39 -9.26
N GLN A 418 -0.66 3.52 -9.91
CA GLN A 418 -0.02 2.39 -9.26
C GLN A 418 0.96 2.80 -8.17
N GLU A 419 1.83 3.78 -8.45
CA GLU A 419 2.82 4.26 -7.48
C GLU A 419 2.14 4.88 -6.24
N LEU A 420 1.02 5.58 -6.46
CA LEU A 420 0.22 6.16 -5.39
C LEU A 420 -0.48 5.06 -4.56
N LEU A 421 -1.03 4.02 -5.21
CA LEU A 421 -1.62 2.86 -4.53
C LEU A 421 -0.57 2.05 -3.77
N ASP A 422 0.66 1.95 -4.28
CA ASP A 422 1.77 1.29 -3.59
C ASP A 422 2.12 2.05 -2.30
N LEU A 423 2.10 3.38 -2.31
CA LEU A 423 2.27 4.18 -1.09
C LEU A 423 1.13 3.95 -0.09
N ALA A 424 -0.11 3.95 -0.56
CA ALA A 424 -1.27 3.69 0.28
C ALA A 424 -1.21 2.28 0.91
N TYR A 425 -0.79 1.28 0.13
CA TYR A 425 -0.66 -0.08 0.61
C TYR A 425 0.46 -0.24 1.64
N ARG A 426 1.60 0.46 1.47
CA ARG A 426 2.68 0.47 2.48
C ARG A 426 2.18 0.91 3.85
N ASP A 427 1.32 1.92 3.89
CA ASP A 427 0.69 2.36 5.15
C ASP A 427 -0.19 1.26 5.75
N VAL A 428 -1.04 0.63 4.94
CA VAL A 428 -1.91 -0.47 5.41
C VAL A 428 -1.09 -1.67 5.91
N LYS A 429 -0.01 -2.03 5.21
CA LYS A 429 0.92 -3.09 5.62
C LYS A 429 1.62 -2.75 6.94
N ALA A 430 2.12 -1.54 7.09
CA ALA A 430 2.73 -1.08 8.35
C ALA A 430 1.73 -1.11 9.52
N ALA A 431 0.47 -0.71 9.29
CA ALA A 431 -0.59 -0.82 10.29
C ALA A 431 -0.89 -2.26 10.67
N TRP A 432 -0.95 -3.15 9.68
CA TRP A 432 -1.20 -4.58 9.88
C TRP A 432 -0.07 -5.24 10.68
N ASP A 433 1.18 -4.97 10.32
CA ASP A 433 2.35 -5.48 11.03
C ASP A 433 2.37 -5.01 12.49
N HIS A 434 2.08 -3.73 12.72
CA HIS A 434 1.97 -3.18 14.07
C HIS A 434 0.85 -3.85 14.87
N TYR A 435 -0.33 -4.01 14.27
CA TYR A 435 -1.45 -4.72 14.87
C TYR A 435 -1.09 -6.17 15.24
N LEU A 436 -0.46 -6.92 14.33
CA LEU A 436 -0.06 -8.30 14.58
C LEU A 436 0.96 -8.39 15.71
N ALA A 437 1.97 -7.52 15.71
CA ALA A 437 3.05 -7.53 16.68
C ALA A 437 2.59 -7.14 18.10
N GLU A 438 1.78 -6.09 18.22
CA GLU A 438 1.51 -5.45 19.53
C GLU A 438 0.11 -5.75 20.07
N HIS A 439 -0.86 -6.13 19.22
CA HIS A 439 -2.28 -6.11 19.59
C HIS A 439 -3.02 -7.43 19.40
N ASN A 440 -2.72 -8.17 18.32
CA ASN A 440 -3.43 -9.39 17.98
C ASN A 440 -3.22 -10.50 19.03
N ASN A 441 -1.99 -10.70 19.51
CA ASN A 441 -1.65 -11.71 20.52
C ASN A 441 -2.16 -13.14 20.17
N GLY A 442 -2.20 -13.48 18.87
CA GLY A 442 -2.66 -14.78 18.39
C GLY A 442 -4.19 -14.95 18.33
N ARG A 443 -4.96 -13.86 18.43
CA ARG A 443 -6.42 -13.89 18.27
C ARG A 443 -6.81 -14.16 16.83
N ASN A 444 -7.96 -14.81 16.67
CA ASN A 444 -8.63 -14.90 15.37
C ASN A 444 -9.06 -13.51 14.90
N PHE A 445 -9.14 -13.30 13.60
CA PHE A 445 -9.42 -11.99 13.03
C PHE A 445 -10.32 -12.02 11.79
N VAL A 446 -11.01 -10.92 11.57
CA VAL A 446 -11.75 -10.57 10.35
C VAL A 446 -10.93 -9.52 9.58
N ILE A 447 -10.80 -9.69 8.27
CA ILE A 447 -10.27 -8.64 7.37
C ILE A 447 -11.45 -7.97 6.69
N MET A 448 -11.48 -6.64 6.67
CA MET A 448 -12.59 -5.88 6.08
C MET A 448 -12.07 -4.77 5.19
N GLY A 449 -12.63 -4.65 3.98
CA GLY A 449 -12.34 -3.56 3.06
C GLY A 449 -13.57 -3.14 2.27
N HIS A 450 -13.63 -1.85 1.92
CA HIS A 450 -14.57 -1.34 0.92
C HIS A 450 -13.84 -0.63 -0.21
N SER A 451 -14.23 -0.86 -1.47
CA SER A 451 -13.71 -0.13 -2.63
C SER A 451 -12.17 -0.12 -2.68
N GLN A 452 -11.51 1.04 -2.54
CA GLN A 452 -10.04 1.11 -2.43
C GLN A 452 -9.50 0.28 -1.25
N GLY A 453 -10.17 0.30 -0.10
CA GLY A 453 -9.82 -0.53 1.04
C GLY A 453 -9.89 -2.03 0.73
N THR A 454 -10.76 -2.44 -0.20
CA THR A 454 -10.77 -3.82 -0.72
C THR A 454 -9.55 -4.11 -1.59
N PHE A 455 -9.05 -3.15 -2.37
CA PHE A 455 -7.79 -3.32 -3.09
C PHE A 455 -6.61 -3.50 -2.12
N MET A 456 -6.58 -2.71 -1.04
CA MET A 456 -5.54 -2.81 -0.02
C MET A 456 -5.59 -4.16 0.71
N THR A 457 -6.77 -4.57 1.18
CA THR A 457 -6.96 -5.82 1.91
C THR A 457 -6.82 -7.06 1.02
N THR A 458 -7.19 -6.98 -0.26
CA THR A 458 -6.93 -8.05 -1.23
C THR A 458 -5.43 -8.28 -1.37
N ARG A 459 -4.65 -7.21 -1.55
CA ARG A 459 -3.19 -7.30 -1.65
C ARG A 459 -2.57 -7.81 -0.34
N LEU A 460 -3.06 -7.33 0.81
CA LEU A 460 -2.62 -7.79 2.12
C LEU A 460 -2.86 -9.29 2.29
N ILE A 461 -4.03 -9.79 1.88
CA ILE A 461 -4.33 -11.21 1.93
C ILE A 461 -3.40 -11.99 0.99
N GLN A 462 -3.18 -11.52 -0.24
CA GLN A 462 -2.30 -12.20 -1.21
C GLN A 462 -0.84 -12.28 -0.77
N GLU A 463 -0.32 -11.23 -0.11
CA GLU A 463 1.08 -11.15 0.26
C GLU A 463 1.37 -11.79 1.63
N GLU A 464 0.45 -11.66 2.59
CA GLU A 464 0.71 -12.04 3.99
C GLU A 464 -0.12 -13.23 4.48
N ILE A 465 -1.42 -13.26 4.17
CA ILE A 465 -2.35 -14.20 4.81
C ILE A 465 -2.43 -15.50 4.02
N ASP A 466 -2.82 -15.45 2.75
CA ASP A 466 -2.98 -16.60 1.84
C ASP A 466 -1.72 -17.51 1.81
N PRO A 467 -0.49 -16.99 1.66
CA PRO A 467 0.71 -17.83 1.68
C PRO A 467 1.08 -18.37 3.08
N SER A 468 0.46 -17.89 4.16
CA SER A 468 0.75 -18.27 5.55
C SER A 468 -0.32 -19.20 6.14
N PRO A 469 -0.05 -20.50 6.29
CA PRO A 469 -1.01 -21.42 6.93
C PRO A 469 -1.41 -21.00 8.34
N GLY A 470 -0.50 -20.37 9.09
CA GLY A 470 -0.77 -19.88 10.45
C GLY A 470 -1.80 -18.76 10.45
N LEU A 471 -1.61 -17.73 9.62
CA LEU A 471 -2.56 -16.62 9.51
C LEU A 471 -3.88 -17.07 8.89
N ARG A 472 -3.87 -17.97 7.90
CA ARG A 472 -5.11 -18.58 7.37
C ARG A 472 -5.91 -19.28 8.46
N SER A 473 -5.25 -19.99 9.37
CA SER A 473 -5.94 -20.67 10.47
C SER A 473 -6.57 -19.73 11.50
N GLN A 474 -6.17 -18.46 11.50
CA GLN A 474 -6.73 -17.40 12.36
C GLN A 474 -7.79 -16.56 11.66
N LEU A 475 -7.91 -16.66 10.33
CA LEU A 475 -8.89 -15.89 9.56
C LEU A 475 -10.31 -16.45 9.80
N ILE A 476 -11.16 -15.62 10.40
CA ILE A 476 -12.60 -15.91 10.57
C ILE A 476 -13.28 -15.79 9.21
N VAL A 477 -13.21 -14.60 8.62
CA VAL A 477 -13.77 -14.28 7.31
C VAL A 477 -13.10 -13.02 6.76
N ALA A 478 -12.97 -12.93 5.43
CA ALA A 478 -12.57 -11.69 4.75
C ALA A 478 -13.79 -11.04 4.08
N LEU A 479 -14.18 -9.84 4.54
CA LEU A 479 -15.25 -9.03 3.96
C LEU A 479 -14.66 -8.08 2.91
N LEU A 480 -14.60 -8.53 1.66
CA LEU A 480 -13.94 -7.86 0.54
C LEU A 480 -14.99 -7.23 -0.39
N ILE A 481 -15.62 -6.18 0.09
CA ILE A 481 -16.87 -5.66 -0.48
C ILE A 481 -16.58 -4.46 -1.39
N GLY A 482 -17.31 -4.34 -2.50
CA GLY A 482 -17.13 -3.26 -3.48
C GLY A 482 -15.80 -3.28 -4.24
N GLY A 483 -15.01 -4.36 -4.12
CA GLY A 483 -13.75 -4.54 -4.86
C GLY A 483 -13.83 -5.61 -5.94
N SER A 484 -12.68 -5.94 -6.51
CA SER A 484 -12.55 -6.87 -7.64
C SER A 484 -11.85 -8.15 -7.19
N VAL A 485 -12.59 -9.06 -6.56
CA VAL A 485 -12.14 -10.43 -6.29
C VAL A 485 -12.59 -11.32 -7.44
N THR A 486 -11.72 -12.21 -7.91
CA THR A 486 -12.01 -13.12 -9.03
C THR A 486 -11.80 -14.57 -8.64
N VAL A 487 -12.61 -15.43 -9.23
CA VAL A 487 -12.53 -16.89 -9.10
C VAL A 487 -12.68 -17.55 -10.48
N PRO A 488 -12.16 -18.76 -10.71
CA PRO A 488 -12.46 -19.49 -11.94
C PRO A 488 -13.98 -19.62 -12.11
N GLN A 489 -14.48 -19.59 -13.35
CA GLN A 489 -15.92 -19.76 -13.60
C GLN A 489 -16.45 -21.04 -12.94
N GLY A 490 -17.48 -20.90 -12.09
CA GLY A 490 -18.09 -22.01 -11.34
C GLY A 490 -17.22 -22.56 -10.19
N GLY A 491 -16.08 -21.96 -9.90
CA GLY A 491 -15.22 -22.27 -8.76
C GLY A 491 -15.35 -21.26 -7.63
N THR A 492 -14.78 -21.60 -6.47
CA THR A 492 -14.77 -20.73 -5.28
C THR A 492 -13.35 -20.30 -4.90
N VAL A 493 -12.30 -20.85 -5.51
CA VAL A 493 -10.88 -20.59 -5.19
C VAL A 493 -10.00 -20.74 -6.43
N GLY A 494 -8.82 -20.12 -6.46
CA GLY A 494 -7.83 -20.25 -7.54
C GLY A 494 -7.80 -19.09 -8.53
N GLY A 495 -8.41 -17.95 -8.18
CA GLY A 495 -8.33 -16.69 -8.92
C GLY A 495 -7.45 -15.69 -8.18
N THR A 496 -8.08 -14.70 -7.55
CA THR A 496 -7.38 -13.71 -6.71
C THR A 496 -6.58 -14.39 -5.58
N PHE A 497 -7.16 -15.38 -4.92
CA PHE A 497 -6.51 -16.15 -3.86
C PHE A 497 -6.27 -17.60 -4.30
N GLN A 498 -5.15 -18.16 -3.86
CA GLN A 498 -4.75 -19.53 -4.15
C GLN A 498 -5.39 -20.52 -3.17
N ASP A 499 -5.49 -20.17 -1.88
CA ASP A 499 -5.94 -21.08 -0.84
C ASP A 499 -7.18 -20.62 -0.06
N ILE A 500 -7.55 -19.33 -0.12
CA ILE A 500 -8.75 -18.78 0.53
C ILE A 500 -9.95 -18.83 -0.44
N PRO A 501 -10.98 -19.66 -0.18
CA PRO A 501 -12.17 -19.75 -1.03
C PRO A 501 -13.18 -18.65 -0.73
N LEU A 502 -14.16 -18.47 -1.62
CA LEU A 502 -15.41 -17.79 -1.31
C LEU A 502 -16.24 -18.60 -0.32
N CYS A 503 -16.93 -17.93 0.60
CA CYS A 503 -17.80 -18.59 1.56
C CYS A 503 -19.03 -19.19 0.89
N THR A 504 -19.38 -20.43 1.28
CA THR A 504 -20.50 -21.21 0.76
C THR A 504 -21.49 -21.67 1.85
N SER A 505 -21.16 -21.47 3.12
CA SER A 505 -22.05 -21.72 4.25
C SER A 505 -21.75 -20.81 5.45
N ASP A 506 -22.71 -20.71 6.37
CA ASP A 506 -22.67 -19.73 7.47
C ASP A 506 -21.53 -20.01 8.45
N ALA A 507 -21.27 -21.28 8.79
CA ALA A 507 -20.22 -21.66 9.73
C ALA A 507 -18.84 -21.90 9.09
N GLU A 508 -18.69 -21.72 7.77
CA GLU A 508 -17.39 -21.87 7.09
C GLU A 508 -16.44 -20.72 7.46
N THR A 509 -15.25 -21.03 7.94
CA THR A 509 -14.22 -20.04 8.31
C THR A 509 -13.06 -20.03 7.31
N GLY A 510 -12.19 -19.02 7.37
CA GLY A 510 -11.06 -18.91 6.45
C GLY A 510 -11.46 -18.65 5.00
N CYS A 511 -12.64 -18.08 4.78
CA CYS A 511 -13.21 -17.80 3.46
C CYS A 511 -13.47 -16.30 3.26
N ALA A 512 -13.76 -15.90 2.03
CA ALA A 512 -14.07 -14.52 1.66
C ALA A 512 -15.56 -14.33 1.29
N ILE A 513 -16.15 -13.24 1.78
CA ILE A 513 -17.42 -12.69 1.30
C ILE A 513 -17.06 -11.49 0.43
N ALA A 514 -17.40 -11.54 -0.85
CA ALA A 514 -17.09 -10.51 -1.83
C ALA A 514 -18.27 -10.30 -2.77
N TYR A 515 -18.66 -9.06 -2.95
CA TYR A 515 -19.72 -8.66 -3.87
C TYR A 515 -19.66 -7.15 -4.12
N ARG A 516 -20.39 -6.71 -5.14
CA ARG A 516 -20.71 -5.30 -5.39
C ARG A 516 -22.18 -5.19 -5.73
N THR A 517 -22.84 -4.20 -5.18
CA THR A 517 -24.30 -4.05 -5.25
C THR A 517 -24.73 -3.19 -6.43
N TYR A 518 -25.81 -3.61 -7.09
CA TYR A 518 -26.53 -2.84 -8.09
C TYR A 518 -28.03 -3.03 -7.87
N ALA A 519 -28.82 -2.00 -8.14
CA ALA A 519 -30.27 -2.10 -8.01
C ALA A 519 -30.89 -2.93 -9.14
N GLU A 520 -32.01 -3.60 -8.84
CA GLU A 520 -32.83 -4.29 -9.84
C GLU A 520 -33.18 -3.37 -11.02
N GLY A 521 -32.95 -3.87 -12.24
CA GLY A 521 -33.17 -3.11 -13.47
C GLY A 521 -32.03 -2.15 -13.84
N PHE A 522 -30.99 -2.03 -13.00
CA PHE A 522 -29.81 -1.17 -13.22
C PHE A 522 -28.51 -1.98 -13.14
N ALA A 523 -28.45 -3.06 -13.93
CA ALA A 523 -27.26 -3.91 -14.04
C ALA A 523 -26.01 -3.10 -14.45
N PRO A 524 -24.80 -3.51 -14.02
CA PRO A 524 -23.55 -2.82 -14.35
C PRO A 524 -23.38 -2.58 -15.86
N GLU A 525 -22.98 -1.36 -16.26
CA GLU A 525 -22.68 -1.05 -17.66
C GLU A 525 -21.18 -1.19 -17.97
N GLY A 526 -20.87 -1.60 -19.21
CA GLY A 526 -19.52 -1.50 -19.79
C GLY A 526 -18.45 -2.39 -19.15
N GLY A 527 -18.81 -3.37 -18.34
CA GLY A 527 -17.86 -4.26 -17.68
C GLY A 527 -17.05 -3.59 -16.58
N SER A 528 -17.63 -2.59 -15.90
CA SER A 528 -17.01 -1.98 -14.71
C SER A 528 -16.55 -3.08 -13.74
N ASN A 529 -15.25 -3.13 -13.44
CA ASN A 529 -14.62 -4.14 -12.59
C ASN A 529 -14.77 -5.60 -13.07
N ALA A 530 -14.99 -5.82 -14.37
CA ALA A 530 -14.93 -7.16 -14.94
C ALA A 530 -13.50 -7.71 -14.87
N PRO A 531 -13.33 -9.03 -14.67
CA PRO A 531 -12.02 -9.66 -14.75
C PRO A 531 -11.36 -9.42 -16.12
N SER A 532 -10.03 -9.30 -16.14
CA SER A 532 -9.26 -9.11 -17.38
C SER A 532 -9.42 -10.24 -18.39
N ASP A 533 -9.74 -11.44 -17.91
CA ASP A 533 -10.09 -12.61 -18.72
C ASP A 533 -11.45 -13.16 -18.26
N PRO A 534 -12.57 -12.59 -18.75
CA PRO A 534 -13.91 -12.97 -18.33
C PRO A 534 -14.34 -14.35 -18.85
N ASN A 535 -13.59 -14.95 -19.76
CA ASN A 535 -13.85 -16.32 -20.23
C ASN A 535 -13.32 -17.37 -19.25
N THR A 536 -12.31 -17.02 -18.45
CA THR A 536 -11.67 -17.91 -17.48
C THR A 536 -12.12 -17.61 -16.06
N PHE A 537 -12.23 -16.33 -15.74
CA PHE A 537 -12.55 -15.85 -14.41
C PHE A 537 -13.91 -15.17 -14.37
N ASP A 538 -14.56 -15.29 -13.23
CA ASP A 538 -15.75 -14.56 -12.86
C ASP A 538 -15.42 -13.54 -11.76
N ARG A 539 -16.20 -12.47 -11.66
CA ARG A 539 -16.21 -11.60 -10.48
C ARG A 539 -16.87 -12.37 -9.34
N ALA A 540 -16.25 -12.39 -8.17
CA ALA A 540 -16.83 -13.02 -7.00
C ALA A 540 -18.14 -12.31 -6.60
N CYS A 541 -19.16 -13.12 -6.33
CA CYS A 541 -20.39 -12.67 -5.70
C CYS A 541 -20.83 -13.71 -4.68
N THR A 542 -20.89 -13.30 -3.42
CA THR A 542 -21.45 -14.06 -2.31
C THR A 542 -22.61 -13.27 -1.73
N ASN A 543 -23.81 -13.86 -1.71
CA ASN A 543 -24.97 -13.24 -1.08
C ASN A 543 -24.95 -13.51 0.43
N PRO A 544 -24.77 -12.50 1.30
CA PRO A 544 -24.72 -12.72 2.75
C PRO A 544 -25.99 -13.39 3.31
N ALA A 545 -27.17 -13.11 2.74
CA ALA A 545 -28.42 -13.72 3.17
C ALA A 545 -28.64 -15.16 2.63
N ALA A 546 -27.79 -15.62 1.69
CA ALA A 546 -27.91 -16.94 1.07
C ALA A 546 -26.55 -17.42 0.53
N LEU A 547 -25.60 -17.76 1.42
CA LEU A 547 -24.25 -18.19 1.02
C LEU A 547 -24.23 -19.46 0.16
N ALA A 548 -25.26 -20.31 0.26
CA ALA A 548 -25.42 -21.49 -0.60
C ALA A 548 -25.92 -21.15 -2.03
N GLY A 549 -26.22 -19.88 -2.30
CA GLY A 549 -26.73 -19.37 -3.57
C GLY A 549 -28.25 -19.13 -3.57
N GLY A 550 -28.69 -18.31 -4.53
CA GLY A 550 -30.09 -17.90 -4.70
C GLY A 550 -30.40 -16.54 -4.06
N GLU A 551 -31.69 -16.21 -4.11
CA GLU A 551 -32.24 -15.01 -3.45
C GLU A 551 -32.30 -15.22 -1.92
N GLY A 552 -32.00 -14.16 -1.17
CA GLY A 552 -32.16 -14.10 0.27
C GLY A 552 -32.64 -12.72 0.70
N VAL A 553 -33.59 -12.69 1.64
CA VAL A 553 -34.03 -11.44 2.29
C VAL A 553 -33.02 -11.10 3.39
N PHE A 554 -32.50 -9.88 3.38
CA PHE A 554 -31.54 -9.42 4.37
C PHE A 554 -32.23 -9.20 5.72
N GLN A 555 -31.56 -9.64 6.78
CA GLN A 555 -32.06 -9.48 8.15
C GLN A 555 -32.11 -8.02 8.59
N GLY A 556 -31.28 -7.16 8.04
CA GLY A 556 -31.28 -5.77 8.43
C GLY A 556 -30.38 -4.89 7.59
N ALA A 557 -31.01 -4.03 6.79
CA ALA A 557 -30.32 -2.92 6.15
C ALA A 557 -30.22 -1.74 7.12
N TYR A 558 -29.01 -1.24 7.35
CA TYR A 558 -28.75 -0.05 8.16
C TYR A 558 -28.34 1.10 7.25
N LEU A 559 -29.25 2.03 7.00
CA LEU A 559 -29.05 3.14 6.08
C LEU A 559 -28.65 4.41 6.86
N PRO A 560 -27.57 5.12 6.49
CA PRO A 560 -27.20 6.36 7.15
C PRO A 560 -28.22 7.46 6.84
N THR A 561 -28.55 8.27 7.84
CA THR A 561 -29.47 9.42 7.69
C THR A 561 -28.76 10.69 7.22
N SER A 562 -27.43 10.74 7.31
CA SER A 562 -26.62 11.85 6.85
C SER A 562 -25.20 11.40 6.54
N SER A 563 -24.52 12.16 5.68
CA SER A 563 -23.11 12.01 5.33
C SER A 563 -22.47 13.40 5.29
N ASN A 564 -21.22 13.48 5.75
CA ASN A 564 -20.36 14.66 5.56
C ASN A 564 -20.02 14.86 4.07
N GLN A 565 -20.12 13.81 3.26
CA GLN A 565 -20.07 13.88 1.81
C GLN A 565 -21.48 14.19 1.27
N THR A 566 -21.82 15.47 1.08
CA THR A 566 -23.19 15.87 0.67
C THR A 566 -23.67 15.22 -0.62
N ILE A 567 -22.76 14.78 -1.51
CA ILE A 567 -23.11 14.02 -2.71
C ILE A 567 -23.69 12.64 -2.36
N PHE A 568 -23.38 12.04 -1.21
CA PHE A 568 -23.87 10.75 -0.77
C PHE A 568 -25.11 10.81 0.16
N ASN A 569 -25.73 11.98 0.33
CA ASN A 569 -27.03 12.12 0.98
C ASN A 569 -28.16 11.65 0.05
N VAL A 570 -28.18 10.35 -0.24
CA VAL A 570 -29.13 9.68 -1.15
C VAL A 570 -30.37 9.17 -0.43
N THR A 571 -30.28 8.95 0.88
CA THR A 571 -31.42 8.63 1.74
C THR A 571 -32.08 9.95 2.16
N PRO A 572 -33.39 10.17 1.92
CA PRO A 572 -34.09 11.31 2.50
C PRO A 572 -33.99 11.25 4.03
N ASP A 573 -33.54 12.33 4.69
CA ASP A 573 -33.57 12.41 6.16
C ASP A 573 -35.03 12.37 6.62
N PRO A 574 -35.47 11.27 7.26
CA PRO A 574 -36.86 11.15 7.69
C PRO A 574 -37.14 11.95 8.97
N GLY A 575 -36.13 12.62 9.55
CA GLY A 575 -36.26 13.47 10.73
C GLY A 575 -36.35 12.70 12.04
N TYR A 576 -35.91 11.43 12.08
CA TYR A 576 -35.97 10.59 13.29
C TYR A 576 -34.89 10.92 14.34
N GLY A 577 -33.84 11.64 13.95
CA GLY A 577 -32.78 12.10 14.86
C GLY A 577 -31.72 11.04 15.24
N THR A 578 -31.86 9.81 14.77
CA THR A 578 -30.81 8.78 14.85
C THR A 578 -29.87 8.86 13.64
N PRO A 579 -28.59 8.46 13.77
CA PRO A 579 -27.63 8.45 12.66
C PRO A 579 -27.93 7.37 11.61
N PHE A 580 -28.73 6.35 11.96
CA PHE A 580 -29.15 5.30 11.04
C PHE A 580 -30.66 5.08 11.06
N VAL A 581 -31.16 4.51 9.97
CA VAL A 581 -32.48 3.91 9.85
C VAL A 581 -32.31 2.44 9.55
N LYS A 582 -33.09 1.58 10.21
CA LYS A 582 -33.07 0.14 10.00
C LYS A 582 -34.32 -0.32 9.24
N TYR A 583 -34.08 -1.11 8.19
CA TYR A 583 -35.09 -1.89 7.46
C TYR A 583 -34.81 -3.38 7.67
N GLU A 584 -35.60 -3.99 8.54
CA GLU A 584 -35.55 -5.43 8.82
C GLU A 584 -36.46 -6.19 7.85
N ASP A 585 -35.97 -7.31 7.30
CA ASP A 585 -36.71 -8.19 6.40
C ASP A 585 -37.36 -7.47 5.20
N PHE A 586 -36.67 -6.48 4.61
CA PHE A 586 -37.24 -5.62 3.56
C PHE A 586 -36.49 -5.66 2.24
N TYR A 587 -35.16 -5.57 2.26
CA TYR A 587 -34.36 -5.69 1.03
C TYR A 587 -33.98 -7.14 0.80
N ALA A 588 -33.92 -7.56 -0.45
CA ALA A 588 -33.41 -8.87 -0.84
C ALA A 588 -32.22 -8.73 -1.78
N GLY A 589 -31.34 -9.72 -1.73
CA GLY A 589 -30.17 -9.85 -2.59
C GLY A 589 -30.21 -11.14 -3.39
N GLU A 590 -29.72 -11.11 -4.62
CA GLU A 590 -29.41 -12.31 -5.41
C GLU A 590 -28.14 -12.08 -6.24
N CYS A 591 -27.22 -13.04 -6.24
CA CYS A 591 -26.06 -13.00 -7.13
C CYS A 591 -26.48 -13.36 -8.55
N VAL A 592 -26.46 -12.38 -9.45
CA VAL A 592 -26.88 -12.51 -10.86
C VAL A 592 -25.76 -12.12 -11.81
N LYS A 593 -25.96 -12.35 -13.10
CA LYS A 593 -24.98 -12.06 -14.17
C LYS A 593 -25.38 -10.83 -14.97
N ASP A 594 -24.41 -9.98 -15.30
CA ASP A 594 -24.59 -8.91 -16.28
C ASP A 594 -24.51 -9.42 -17.73
N ASP A 595 -24.61 -8.50 -18.70
CA ASP A 595 -24.55 -8.79 -20.13
C ASP A 595 -23.16 -9.27 -20.61
N LEU A 596 -22.12 -9.07 -19.81
CA LEU A 596 -20.77 -9.56 -20.02
C LEU A 596 -20.45 -10.81 -19.20
N ASN A 597 -21.48 -11.43 -18.60
CA ASN A 597 -21.38 -12.66 -17.81
C ASN A 597 -20.52 -12.52 -16.53
N ALA A 598 -20.35 -11.31 -15.99
CA ALA A 598 -19.73 -11.07 -14.70
C ALA A 598 -20.80 -11.03 -13.58
N SER A 599 -20.53 -11.67 -12.44
CA SER A 599 -21.48 -11.73 -11.33
C SER A 599 -21.55 -10.43 -10.54
N TYR A 600 -22.71 -10.00 -10.08
CA TYR A 600 -22.91 -8.91 -9.10
C TYR A 600 -24.06 -9.26 -8.15
N LEU A 601 -24.14 -8.54 -7.03
CA LEU A 601 -25.26 -8.69 -6.09
C LEU A 601 -26.36 -7.71 -6.49
N GLU A 602 -27.43 -8.22 -7.08
CA GLU A 602 -28.61 -7.40 -7.37
C GLU A 602 -29.39 -7.17 -6.07
N ILE A 603 -29.73 -5.91 -5.80
CA ILE A 603 -30.54 -5.48 -4.67
C ILE A 603 -31.93 -5.16 -5.18
N ARG A 604 -32.93 -5.79 -4.58
CA ARG A 604 -34.34 -5.56 -4.90
C ARG A 604 -35.17 -5.38 -3.64
N VAL A 605 -36.37 -4.86 -3.82
CA VAL A 605 -37.43 -4.95 -2.81
C VAL A 605 -38.35 -6.06 -3.30
N PRO A 606 -38.37 -7.24 -2.63
CA PRO A 606 -39.15 -8.38 -3.07
C PRO A 606 -40.64 -8.00 -3.11
N PRO A 607 -41.47 -8.68 -3.91
CA PRO A 607 -42.90 -8.44 -3.96
C PRO A 607 -43.47 -8.49 -2.53
N THR A 608 -44.03 -7.36 -2.10
CA THR A 608 -44.39 -7.07 -0.72
C THR A 608 -45.19 -8.20 -0.07
N ASP A 609 -44.84 -8.52 1.19
CA ASP A 609 -45.86 -8.97 2.13
C ASP A 609 -47.00 -7.94 2.03
N PRO A 610 -48.24 -8.32 1.69
CA PRO A 610 -49.32 -7.36 1.50
C PRO A 610 -49.65 -6.54 2.76
N ASN A 611 -49.05 -6.86 3.91
CA ASN A 611 -49.14 -6.11 5.16
C ASN A 611 -47.92 -5.19 5.43
N ASP A 612 -46.92 -5.19 4.56
CA ASP A 612 -45.77 -4.29 4.64
C ASP A 612 -46.03 -3.03 3.80
N GLU A 613 -46.33 -1.95 4.49
CA GLU A 613 -46.61 -0.61 3.96
C GLU A 613 -45.34 0.24 3.84
N ARG A 614 -44.16 -0.28 4.21
CA ARG A 614 -42.90 0.48 4.16
C ARG A 614 -42.52 0.83 2.74
N GLU A 615 -42.11 2.09 2.54
CA GLU A 615 -41.58 2.57 1.27
C GLU A 615 -40.06 2.39 1.21
N ASN A 616 -39.54 2.16 0.00
CA ASN A 616 -38.09 2.10 -0.25
C ASN A 616 -37.48 3.52 -0.18
N LEU A 617 -36.60 3.78 0.79
CA LEU A 617 -35.90 5.07 0.90
C LEU A 617 -34.77 5.26 -0.11
N ILE A 618 -34.35 4.19 -0.79
CA ILE A 618 -33.28 4.22 -1.78
C ILE A 618 -33.93 4.30 -3.18
N PRO A 619 -34.02 5.50 -3.78
CA PRO A 619 -34.56 5.65 -5.13
C PRO A 619 -33.60 5.00 -6.12
N PHE A 620 -33.90 3.78 -6.59
CA PHE A 620 -33.02 3.01 -7.49
C PHE A 620 -32.73 3.71 -8.82
N ASP A 621 -33.61 4.61 -9.26
CA ASP A 621 -33.46 5.43 -10.46
C ASP A 621 -32.69 6.74 -10.23
N HIS A 622 -32.15 6.96 -9.03
CA HIS A 622 -31.36 8.15 -8.71
C HIS A 622 -30.06 8.19 -9.49
N ILE A 623 -29.68 9.38 -10.00
CA ILE A 623 -28.55 9.57 -10.91
C ILE A 623 -27.19 9.08 -10.38
N LEU A 624 -27.01 9.02 -9.04
CA LEU A 624 -25.79 8.48 -8.45
C LEU A 624 -25.71 6.95 -8.51
N PHE A 625 -26.85 6.28 -8.64
CA PHE A 625 -26.95 4.83 -8.80
C PHE A 625 -26.99 4.42 -10.27
N ASP A 626 -26.77 5.37 -11.18
CA ASP A 626 -26.56 5.06 -12.59
C ASP A 626 -25.45 3.99 -12.71
N PRO A 627 -25.72 2.88 -13.40
CA PRO A 627 -24.77 1.77 -13.50
C PRO A 627 -23.50 2.11 -14.30
N GLY A 628 -23.52 3.17 -15.12
CA GLY A 628 -22.34 3.75 -15.75
C GLY A 628 -21.51 4.65 -14.82
N PHE A 629 -21.95 4.82 -13.56
CA PHE A 629 -21.28 5.61 -12.54
C PHE A 629 -20.84 4.76 -11.34
N LEU A 630 -21.70 4.61 -10.31
CA LEU A 630 -21.38 3.87 -9.09
C LEU A 630 -22.31 2.68 -8.85
N GLY A 631 -23.50 2.60 -9.48
CA GLY A 631 -24.54 1.70 -8.97
C GLY A 631 -24.84 2.00 -7.50
N THR A 632 -25.26 1.00 -6.72
CA THR A 632 -25.49 1.17 -5.28
C THR A 632 -24.22 1.00 -4.44
N HIS A 633 -23.03 1.11 -5.05
CA HIS A 633 -21.71 0.85 -4.44
C HIS A 633 -21.45 1.55 -3.10
N ILE A 634 -21.95 2.76 -2.91
CA ILE A 634 -21.82 3.48 -1.62
C ILE A 634 -22.60 2.83 -0.47
N LEU A 635 -23.55 1.95 -0.81
CA LEU A 635 -24.42 1.22 0.11
C LEU A 635 -24.09 -0.29 0.21
N ASP A 636 -22.96 -0.76 -0.35
CA ASP A 636 -22.66 -2.20 -0.43
C ASP A 636 -22.70 -2.91 0.95
N PHE A 637 -22.09 -2.31 1.97
CA PHE A 637 -22.15 -2.84 3.34
C PHE A 637 -23.53 -2.66 3.98
N HIS A 638 -24.24 -1.61 3.63
CA HIS A 638 -25.40 -1.12 4.35
C HIS A 638 -26.62 -2.04 4.18
N PHE A 639 -26.85 -2.59 2.98
CA PHE A 639 -28.00 -3.48 2.72
C PHE A 639 -27.96 -4.77 3.53
N ALA A 640 -26.78 -5.38 3.66
CA ALA A 640 -26.60 -6.67 4.31
C ALA A 640 -25.93 -6.57 5.69
N MET A 641 -25.89 -5.37 6.30
CA MET A 641 -25.12 -5.14 7.53
C MET A 641 -25.54 -6.08 8.68
N GLY A 642 -26.83 -6.34 8.86
CA GLY A 642 -27.32 -7.32 9.84
C GLY A 642 -26.76 -8.72 9.59
N ASP A 643 -26.86 -9.20 8.34
CA ASP A 643 -26.36 -10.50 7.92
C ASP A 643 -24.83 -10.62 8.07
N LEU A 644 -24.09 -9.56 7.74
CA LEU A 644 -22.63 -9.54 7.89
C LEU A 644 -22.20 -9.66 9.35
N ILE A 645 -22.91 -8.99 10.28
CA ILE A 645 -22.64 -9.10 11.72
C ILE A 645 -22.90 -10.53 12.20
N GLU A 646 -24.06 -11.10 11.87
CA GLU A 646 -24.41 -12.47 12.30
C GLU A 646 -23.46 -13.51 11.70
N LEU A 647 -23.07 -13.36 10.43
CA LEU A 647 -22.09 -14.24 9.80
C LEU A 647 -20.72 -14.16 10.47
N VAL A 648 -20.26 -12.97 10.84
CA VAL A 648 -19.00 -12.83 11.59
C VAL A 648 -19.09 -13.55 12.93
N GLU A 649 -20.18 -13.38 13.68
CA GLU A 649 -20.39 -14.06 14.97
C GLU A 649 -20.48 -15.58 14.83
N THR A 650 -21.24 -16.05 13.84
CA THR A 650 -21.43 -17.48 13.55
C THR A 650 -20.12 -18.16 13.16
N LYS A 651 -19.34 -17.51 12.28
CA LYS A 651 -18.02 -18.00 11.86
C LYS A 651 -17.01 -17.96 13.01
N ALA A 652 -17.03 -16.90 13.82
CA ALA A 652 -16.16 -16.79 14.98
C ALA A 652 -16.44 -17.92 16.00
N ALA A 653 -17.71 -18.25 16.23
CA ALA A 653 -18.12 -19.36 17.08
C ALA A 653 -17.72 -20.74 16.52
N ALA A 654 -17.48 -20.84 15.21
CA ALA A 654 -17.01 -22.05 14.54
C ALA A 654 -15.48 -22.17 14.50
N MET A 655 -14.73 -21.15 14.92
CA MET A 655 -13.27 -21.23 15.02
C MET A 655 -12.83 -22.25 16.08
N PRO A 656 -11.76 -23.03 15.81
CA PRO A 656 -11.28 -24.10 16.69
C PRO A 656 -10.61 -23.65 17.99
#